data_AF-A0A1E5A1Z5-F1
#
_entry.id   AF-A0A1E5A1Z5-F1
#
_cell.length_a   1.000
_cell.length_b   1.000
_cell.length_c   1.000
_cell.angle_alpha   90.00
_cell.angle_beta   90.00
_cell.angle_gamma   90.00
#
_symmetry.space_group_name_H-M   'P 1'
#
loop_
_entity.id
_entity.type
_entity.pdbx_description
1 polymer ?
#
loop_
_entity_poly.entity_id
_entity_poly.type
_entity_poly.pdbx_seq_one_letter_code
_entity_poly.pdbx_strand_id
1 'polypeptide(L)'
;MQIILNYLTINTFETFSMKKTILCTFFMLIIQHIQSQDLPEITPPAPNAASLAQYVEVPVSHYTGLPSISIPLYTVKSGSVEVPIGLSYHARGIKVEQIASNYGIGWSLNAGGAVTRQTRGRADDQRKGYLGQSYYDDFFTSETTRKNAYIADLNGDFDRDPDLFMFNFLGFSGKFIYDRDTNQPILQTYDDIKVETIGDPTSQIQGFKITDTKGTAYYFGTSMDGSSVARDSDRTETNYTYTYNGLASSAATPSNKFTSWYLMDIIDASGKTVHFTYESEPSPLTYSTTYRKSQEVSELTNTGMVKTAYFSKVRIYQKKLSKITFDSGEINFDYSFLREDLDNSTALSYIEVLNSQNQRVKKYVFDYFHTESEDGSTNMIYDLYQLEPLARKRLFLNSITEQGTDNGFLNPFKFTYDPIILPNRFSTSFDRWGYYNGKNNGAFAAFNEFADEIAGRSVDTLKMQAGLLKKIEYPTGGWSTYEYESNRAILPEKFKGTVTFSASGNNPTDDEIRVLDKDPEFYDPQKKEYVLPFTVGPNLVLSNIHSLGILETSVFLPYQTCKNVETSDCPYKIRVYNADGTIHGILHNGTTSITISPGDYILKVIPTDPHNEDLLDFENDFGVSIKWKVYVINDNPSEEEVIYTGGSRIRRITLNNGNEETITKEYDYKDSAGKTSGKVFTLPAYYEFYTVTVAGGQTVKVLKALVTKPANTLTYEQGNHGGYEFVTEYYGDKNNNHGKTEYKFTIDDNTGNFYKFPYFLPTDNEWLRGKPLEIKKFKNTNGSYELVSETKNTYEYGGFTNSNHHLLYPEYSSDGTLTLENNNYNFVRLAAWNGIYDPRWTRENAHNLYTPYYLNMGTFKLKKTESINHFGSRQVNNSTEYFYNHEDHLQTKYVKKTLSNGKTNYTEFIYPQDKPNLSVTEQKLKDLH
;
A
#
# COMPACT_ATOMS: atom_id res chain seq x y z
N MET A 1 71.43 3.00 -21.90
CA MET A 1 72.60 3.69 -22.48
C MET A 1 72.31 5.19 -22.42
N GLN A 2 73.22 5.96 -21.81
CA GLN A 2 73.23 7.39 -21.40
C GLN A 2 72.26 8.40 -22.07
N ILE A 3 71.52 9.25 -21.33
CA ILE A 3 71.86 10.55 -20.66
C ILE A 3 71.89 11.78 -21.61
N ILE A 4 70.85 12.64 -21.47
CA ILE A 4 70.77 14.12 -21.29
C ILE A 4 71.76 15.06 -22.04
N LEU A 5 71.25 16.08 -22.79
CA LEU A 5 71.32 17.53 -22.45
C LEU A 5 70.70 18.50 -23.52
N ASN A 6 69.76 19.33 -23.04
CA ASN A 6 69.49 20.79 -23.23
C ASN A 6 69.52 21.44 -24.63
N TYR A 7 68.38 21.99 -25.11
CA TYR A 7 67.79 23.33 -24.85
C TYR A 7 68.58 24.53 -25.42
N LEU A 8 67.99 25.19 -26.42
CA LEU A 8 67.83 26.66 -26.43
C LEU A 8 66.77 27.09 -27.45
N THR A 9 65.83 27.86 -26.91
CA THR A 9 64.69 28.55 -27.49
C THR A 9 65.07 29.70 -28.42
N ILE A 10 64.20 30.00 -29.40
CA ILE A 10 63.50 31.29 -29.63
C ILE A 10 62.71 31.12 -30.94
N ASN A 11 61.40 31.36 -30.90
CA ASN A 11 60.65 31.86 -32.06
C ASN A 11 59.33 32.46 -31.58
N THR A 12 59.15 33.75 -31.86
CA THR A 12 57.90 34.49 -31.76
C THR A 12 57.32 34.63 -33.16
N PHE A 13 56.10 34.12 -33.34
CA PHE A 13 55.19 34.45 -34.43
C PHE A 13 53.84 34.76 -33.79
N GLU A 14 53.34 35.99 -33.95
CA GLU A 14 51.99 36.36 -33.54
C GLU A 14 51.21 36.90 -34.73
N THR A 15 50.07 36.24 -34.99
CA THR A 15 48.70 36.77 -35.13
C THR A 15 47.92 36.06 -36.24
N PHE A 16 46.64 35.80 -35.95
CA PHE A 16 45.60 35.14 -36.75
C PHE A 16 45.46 33.60 -36.66
N SER A 17 45.03 33.09 -35.49
CA SER A 17 44.09 31.95 -35.38
C SER A 17 43.62 31.74 -33.93
N MET A 18 42.61 32.49 -33.47
CA MET A 18 41.90 32.19 -32.21
C MET A 18 40.42 32.59 -32.32
N LYS A 19 39.58 31.77 -32.98
CA LYS A 19 38.11 31.88 -32.88
C LYS A 19 37.32 30.55 -32.94
N LYS A 20 37.95 29.38 -32.74
CA LYS A 20 37.22 28.09 -32.68
C LYS A 20 37.43 27.25 -31.41
N THR A 21 38.17 27.75 -30.42
CA THR A 21 38.50 26.94 -29.21
C THR A 21 37.98 27.53 -27.89
N ILE A 22 37.17 28.61 -27.94
CA ILE A 22 36.55 29.21 -26.74
C ILE A 22 35.04 28.90 -26.65
N LEU A 23 34.45 28.24 -27.65
CA LEU A 23 33.03 27.85 -27.62
C LEU A 23 32.77 26.48 -26.97
N CYS A 24 33.77 25.59 -26.90
CA CYS A 24 33.62 24.28 -26.25
C CYS A 24 33.84 24.31 -24.73
N THR A 25 34.55 25.32 -24.20
CA THR A 25 34.83 25.41 -22.75
C THR A 25 33.71 26.13 -21.97
N PHE A 26 32.86 26.90 -22.65
CA PHE A 26 31.65 27.47 -22.05
C PHE A 26 30.46 26.49 -22.08
N PHE A 27 30.53 25.44 -22.89
CA PHE A 27 29.56 24.34 -22.91
C PHE A 27 29.79 23.29 -21.81
N MET A 28 30.96 23.31 -21.14
CA MET A 28 31.33 22.39 -20.06
C MET A 28 31.00 22.87 -18.64
N LEU A 29 30.44 24.08 -18.47
CA LEU A 29 30.17 24.67 -17.13
C LEU A 29 28.70 24.94 -16.82
N ILE A 30 27.77 24.35 -17.58
CA ILE A 30 26.35 24.28 -17.20
C ILE A 30 25.98 22.80 -17.04
N ILE A 31 26.60 22.14 -16.06
CA ILE A 31 26.07 20.88 -15.54
C ILE A 31 24.96 21.29 -14.57
N GLN A 32 23.72 21.28 -15.07
CA GLN A 32 22.55 21.40 -14.20
C GLN A 32 22.46 20.09 -13.41
N HIS A 33 22.66 20.15 -12.10
CA HIS A 33 22.12 19.13 -11.22
C HIS A 33 20.61 19.20 -11.34
N ILE A 34 20.02 18.30 -12.15
CA ILE A 34 18.60 18.00 -12.06
C ILE A 34 18.46 17.23 -10.75
N GLN A 35 18.35 17.95 -9.63
CA GLN A 35 17.88 17.32 -8.41
C GLN A 35 16.39 17.06 -8.61
N SER A 36 16.01 15.79 -8.55
CA SER A 36 14.61 15.43 -8.42
C SER A 36 14.09 16.03 -7.11
N GLN A 37 12.82 16.40 -7.07
CA GLN A 37 12.17 16.59 -5.79
C GLN A 37 11.95 15.19 -5.22
N ASP A 38 12.56 14.90 -4.08
CA ASP A 38 12.41 13.61 -3.42
C ASP A 38 11.18 13.65 -2.51
N LEU A 39 10.27 12.69 -2.70
CA LEU A 39 9.22 12.39 -1.72
C LEU A 39 9.91 12.00 -0.40
N PRO A 40 9.42 12.44 0.78
CA PRO A 40 10.11 12.20 2.04
C PRO A 40 10.35 10.71 2.31
N GLU A 41 11.46 10.42 2.96
CA GLU A 41 11.81 9.07 3.39
C GLU A 41 10.83 8.61 4.48
N ILE A 42 10.21 7.44 4.28
CA ILE A 42 9.30 6.84 5.26
C ILE A 42 10.05 5.83 6.11
N THR A 43 10.01 6.04 7.43
CA THR A 43 10.48 5.05 8.40
C THR A 43 9.27 4.34 9.02
N PRO A 44 9.06 3.03 8.76
CA PRO A 44 7.99 2.31 9.42
C PRO A 44 8.32 2.07 10.92
N PRO A 45 7.30 2.00 11.79
CA PRO A 45 7.44 1.55 13.18
C PRO A 45 7.88 0.08 13.27
N ALA A 46 8.22 -0.36 14.48
CA ALA A 46 8.62 -1.72 14.76
C ALA A 46 7.51 -2.75 14.41
N PRO A 47 7.84 -4.01 14.10
CA PRO A 47 6.88 -5.01 13.60
C PRO A 47 5.57 -5.15 14.39
N ASN A 48 5.62 -5.12 15.72
CA ASN A 48 4.41 -5.20 16.55
C ASN A 48 3.48 -4.00 16.33
N ALA A 49 4.02 -2.79 16.42
CA ALA A 49 3.28 -1.56 16.18
C ALA A 49 2.77 -1.46 14.74
N ALA A 50 3.59 -1.84 13.76
CA ALA A 50 3.18 -1.88 12.35
C ALA A 50 1.97 -2.80 12.13
N SER A 51 1.90 -3.95 12.82
CA SER A 51 0.76 -4.87 12.73
C SER A 51 -0.56 -4.28 13.24
N LEU A 52 -0.52 -3.33 14.18
CA LEU A 52 -1.69 -2.60 14.66
C LEU A 52 -2.06 -1.45 13.72
N ALA A 53 -1.06 -0.69 13.26
CA ALA A 53 -1.25 0.44 12.34
C ALA A 53 -1.90 0.02 11.01
N GLN A 54 -1.66 -1.21 10.54
CA GLN A 54 -2.31 -1.77 9.35
C GLN A 54 -3.84 -1.76 9.40
N TYR A 55 -4.45 -1.89 10.59
CA TYR A 55 -5.91 -1.83 10.75
C TYR A 55 -6.46 -0.40 10.68
N VAL A 56 -5.62 0.61 10.90
CA VAL A 56 -5.95 2.02 10.70
C VAL A 56 -5.80 2.40 9.23
N GLU A 57 -4.72 1.92 8.59
CA GLU A 57 -4.42 2.19 7.19
C GLU A 57 -5.29 1.44 6.20
N VAL A 58 -5.72 0.20 6.51
CA VAL A 58 -6.72 -0.52 5.72
C VAL A 58 -7.70 -1.21 6.68
N PRO A 59 -8.80 -0.54 7.00
CA PRO A 59 -9.82 -1.09 7.88
C PRO A 59 -10.47 -2.35 7.30
N VAL A 60 -10.82 -3.29 8.17
CA VAL A 60 -11.57 -4.50 7.80
C VAL A 60 -13.03 -4.14 7.52
N SER A 61 -13.47 -4.33 6.29
CA SER A 61 -14.85 -4.03 5.87
C SER A 61 -15.22 -4.72 4.56
N HIS A 62 -16.52 -4.74 4.25
CA HIS A 62 -17.01 -5.13 2.92
C HIS A 62 -16.45 -4.21 1.82
N TYR A 63 -16.34 -2.91 2.09
CA TYR A 63 -15.78 -1.91 1.17
C TYR A 63 -14.33 -2.20 0.77
N THR A 64 -13.50 -2.68 1.70
CA THR A 64 -12.11 -3.08 1.42
C THR A 64 -11.99 -4.54 0.95
N GLY A 65 -13.09 -5.30 0.97
CA GLY A 65 -13.10 -6.72 0.64
C GLY A 65 -12.36 -7.60 1.65
N LEU A 66 -12.16 -7.12 2.89
CA LEU A 66 -11.44 -7.86 3.93
C LEU A 66 -12.42 -8.52 4.92
N PRO A 67 -12.24 -9.83 5.21
CA PRO A 67 -13.01 -10.54 6.22
C PRO A 67 -12.52 -10.20 7.64
N SER A 68 -13.43 -10.19 8.62
CA SER A 68 -13.06 -10.08 10.03
C SER A 68 -12.68 -11.46 10.59
N ILE A 69 -11.40 -11.63 10.91
CA ILE A 69 -10.84 -12.87 11.44
C ILE A 69 -10.20 -12.56 12.80
N SER A 70 -10.76 -13.13 13.86
CA SER A 70 -10.25 -12.95 15.22
C SER A 70 -10.37 -14.22 16.06
N ILE A 71 -9.43 -14.37 17.00
CA ILE A 71 -9.40 -15.43 18.02
C ILE A 71 -9.50 -14.77 19.40
N PRO A 72 -10.71 -14.68 19.98
CA PRO A 72 -10.88 -14.14 21.33
C PRO A 72 -10.37 -15.15 22.38
N LEU A 73 -9.59 -14.67 23.35
CA LEU A 73 -8.97 -15.50 24.39
C LEU A 73 -9.49 -15.18 25.78
N TYR A 74 -9.56 -13.90 26.13
CA TYR A 74 -10.04 -13.44 27.44
C TYR A 74 -10.58 -12.01 27.37
N THR A 75 -11.27 -11.53 28.40
CA THR A 75 -11.66 -10.12 28.52
C THR A 75 -11.47 -9.68 29.96
N VAL A 76 -10.57 -8.71 30.17
CA VAL A 76 -10.37 -8.08 31.47
C VAL A 76 -11.55 -7.17 31.76
N LYS A 77 -12.04 -7.20 33.00
CA LYS A 77 -13.10 -6.30 33.48
C LYS A 77 -12.63 -5.59 34.75
N SER A 78 -12.61 -4.27 34.72
CA SER A 78 -12.25 -3.40 35.86
C SER A 78 -13.14 -2.16 35.84
N GLY A 79 -14.05 -2.03 36.81
CA GLY A 79 -15.05 -0.95 36.79
C GLY A 79 -15.91 -0.98 35.51
N SER A 80 -15.91 0.13 34.78
CA SER A 80 -16.59 0.25 33.47
C SER A 80 -15.72 -0.13 32.26
N VAL A 81 -14.45 -0.48 32.49
CA VAL A 81 -13.46 -0.80 31.44
C VAL A 81 -13.51 -2.28 31.10
N GLU A 82 -13.60 -2.57 29.81
CA GLU A 82 -13.43 -3.91 29.25
C GLU A 82 -12.23 -3.92 28.30
N VAL A 83 -11.24 -4.77 28.56
CA VAL A 83 -10.07 -4.97 27.69
C VAL A 83 -10.15 -6.37 27.06
N PRO A 84 -10.57 -6.50 25.79
CA PRO A 84 -10.53 -7.78 25.11
C PRO A 84 -9.07 -8.19 24.85
N ILE A 85 -8.77 -9.45 25.12
CA ILE A 85 -7.50 -10.13 24.84
C ILE A 85 -7.75 -11.14 23.74
N GLY A 86 -7.10 -10.99 22.60
CA GLY A 86 -7.23 -11.91 21.48
C GLY A 86 -6.34 -11.54 20.30
N LEU A 87 -6.33 -12.39 19.28
CA LEU A 87 -5.57 -12.15 18.06
C LEU A 87 -6.48 -11.75 16.91
N SER A 88 -6.00 -10.89 16.02
CA SER A 88 -6.66 -10.55 14.75
C SER A 88 -5.73 -10.82 13.57
N TYR A 89 -6.27 -11.33 12.47
CA TYR A 89 -5.51 -11.56 11.24
C TYR A 89 -5.91 -10.57 10.14
N HIS A 90 -4.92 -9.91 9.52
CA HIS A 90 -5.14 -8.99 8.40
C HIS A 90 -5.01 -9.71 7.06
N ALA A 91 -6.15 -10.01 6.42
CA ALA A 91 -6.21 -10.93 5.27
C ALA A 91 -5.98 -10.26 3.90
N ARG A 92 -5.25 -9.14 3.84
CA ARG A 92 -4.97 -8.44 2.58
C ARG A 92 -3.91 -9.13 1.72
N GLY A 93 -3.10 -10.01 2.29
CA GLY A 93 -1.91 -10.57 1.64
C GLY A 93 -0.64 -10.19 2.37
N ILE A 94 0.44 -10.93 2.12
CA ILE A 94 1.74 -10.69 2.76
C ILE A 94 2.67 -10.00 1.76
N LYS A 95 3.20 -8.81 2.11
CA LYS A 95 4.20 -8.14 1.29
C LYS A 95 5.57 -8.80 1.42
N VAL A 96 6.40 -8.77 0.38
CA VAL A 96 7.70 -9.46 0.37
C VAL A 96 8.61 -8.99 1.51
N GLU A 97 8.67 -7.69 1.76
CA GLU A 97 9.50 -7.08 2.82
C GLU A 97 8.87 -7.16 4.22
N GLN A 98 7.66 -7.69 4.37
CA GLN A 98 6.95 -7.72 5.65
C GLN A 98 7.67 -8.60 6.67
N ILE A 99 7.91 -8.04 7.86
CA ILE A 99 8.44 -8.74 9.03
C ILE A 99 7.26 -9.16 9.92
N ALA A 100 7.27 -10.41 10.40
CA ALA A 100 6.24 -10.90 11.32
C ALA A 100 6.32 -10.20 12.69
N SER A 101 5.15 -9.95 13.29
CA SER A 101 5.05 -9.56 14.70
C SER A 101 5.53 -10.72 15.59
N ASN A 102 5.62 -10.50 16.91
CA ASN A 102 5.90 -11.61 17.85
C ASN A 102 4.78 -12.66 17.91
N TYR A 103 3.71 -12.53 17.11
CA TYR A 103 2.54 -13.40 17.08
C TYR A 103 2.38 -14.15 15.74
N GLY A 104 3.35 -14.03 14.84
CA GLY A 104 3.31 -14.62 13.50
C GLY A 104 2.88 -13.63 12.42
N ILE A 105 3.23 -13.92 11.17
CA ILE A 105 2.98 -13.00 10.05
C ILE A 105 1.48 -12.80 9.80
N GLY A 106 1.08 -11.53 9.61
CA GLY A 106 -0.33 -11.13 9.44
C GLY A 106 -1.16 -11.10 10.74
N TRP A 107 -0.64 -11.60 11.86
CA TRP A 107 -1.32 -11.60 13.16
C TRP A 107 -0.92 -10.40 14.04
N SER A 108 -1.90 -9.82 14.73
CA SER A 108 -1.71 -8.80 15.75
C SER A 108 -2.41 -9.19 17.05
N LEU A 109 -1.78 -8.87 18.19
CA LEU A 109 -2.38 -9.03 19.52
C LEU A 109 -3.22 -7.80 19.87
N ASN A 110 -4.50 -8.02 20.11
CA ASN A 110 -5.40 -7.07 20.75
C ASN A 110 -5.32 -7.33 22.25
N ALA A 111 -4.47 -6.61 22.98
CA ALA A 111 -4.33 -6.73 24.43
C ALA A 111 -3.94 -5.38 25.06
N GLY A 112 -4.50 -4.29 24.53
CA GLY A 112 -4.12 -2.93 24.82
C GLY A 112 -4.22 -2.09 23.54
N GLY A 113 -3.14 -1.39 23.21
CA GLY A 113 -3.02 -0.66 21.96
C GLY A 113 -1.79 0.24 21.95
N ALA A 114 -1.64 1.04 20.90
CA ALA A 114 -0.53 1.96 20.75
C ALA A 114 -0.93 3.20 19.97
N VAL A 115 -0.22 4.29 20.21
CA VAL A 115 -0.04 5.38 19.25
C VAL A 115 1.24 5.08 18.49
N THR A 116 1.16 5.10 17.16
CA THR A 116 2.26 4.77 16.24
C THR A 116 2.47 5.95 15.31
N ARG A 117 3.70 6.12 14.84
CA ARG A 117 4.12 7.24 13.99
C ARG A 117 4.75 6.69 12.73
N GLN A 118 4.27 7.20 11.60
CA GLN A 118 4.97 7.11 10.34
C GLN A 118 5.78 8.38 10.15
N THR A 119 7.10 8.27 10.35
CA THR A 119 8.00 9.41 10.15
C THR A 119 8.11 9.74 8.66
N ARG A 120 7.91 11.01 8.30
CA ARG A 120 7.95 11.57 6.95
C ARG A 120 9.12 12.54 6.86
N GLY A 121 10.31 12.02 6.57
CA GLY A 121 11.54 12.81 6.60
C GLY A 121 12.18 12.81 7.98
N ARG A 122 12.18 13.95 8.67
CA ARG A 122 12.70 14.04 10.04
C ARG A 122 11.55 13.85 11.03
N ALA A 123 11.89 13.45 12.25
CA ALA A 123 10.87 13.35 13.27
C ALA A 123 10.45 14.77 13.68
N ASP A 124 9.16 15.12 13.56
CA ASP A 124 8.51 16.35 14.04
C ASP A 124 9.17 17.00 15.27
N ASP A 125 9.37 16.23 16.34
CA ASP A 125 9.89 16.64 17.65
C ASP A 125 11.43 16.76 17.71
N GLN A 126 12.12 16.72 16.57
CA GLN A 126 13.56 17.01 16.49
C GLN A 126 13.81 18.50 16.22
N ARG A 127 15.02 18.99 16.57
CA ARG A 127 15.45 20.38 16.33
C ARG A 127 15.23 20.88 14.90
N LYS A 128 15.37 20.00 13.92
CA LYS A 128 15.13 20.26 12.50
C LYS A 128 13.98 19.39 11.96
N GLY A 129 13.08 18.97 12.84
CA GLY A 129 11.80 18.36 12.47
C GLY A 129 10.74 19.42 12.26
N TYR A 130 9.58 19.03 11.76
CA TYR A 130 8.45 19.92 11.49
C TYR A 130 8.13 20.90 12.65
N LEU A 131 8.11 20.41 13.91
CA LEU A 131 7.80 21.23 15.09
C LEU A 131 8.99 22.00 15.67
N GLY A 132 10.21 21.69 15.22
CA GLY A 132 11.43 22.37 15.65
C GLY A 132 11.78 23.63 14.83
N GLN A 133 11.04 23.93 13.76
CA GLN A 133 11.41 24.95 12.75
C GLN A 133 10.34 26.02 12.54
N SER A 134 10.72 27.28 12.39
CA SER A 134 9.77 28.40 12.25
C SER A 134 9.47 28.81 10.80
N TYR A 135 9.72 27.93 9.82
CA TYR A 135 9.58 28.31 8.42
C TYR A 135 8.13 28.52 7.99
N TYR A 136 7.18 27.79 8.58
CA TYR A 136 5.76 27.88 8.22
C TYR A 136 5.02 29.05 8.90
N ASP A 137 5.56 29.60 9.99
CA ASP A 137 4.97 30.69 10.77
C ASP A 137 4.53 31.90 9.92
N ASP A 138 5.30 32.25 8.87
CA ASP A 138 4.97 33.31 7.92
C ASP A 138 5.35 32.97 6.46
N PHE A 139 5.53 31.68 6.12
CA PHE A 139 5.95 31.23 4.78
C PHE A 139 5.14 31.88 3.64
N PHE A 140 3.82 31.89 3.78
CA PHE A 140 2.91 32.31 2.72
C PHE A 140 2.84 33.83 2.57
N THR A 141 3.34 34.60 3.54
CA THR A 141 3.27 36.07 3.55
C THR A 141 4.66 36.72 3.46
N SER A 142 5.73 36.04 3.87
CA SER A 142 7.10 36.56 3.95
C SER A 142 8.02 35.98 2.89
N GLU A 143 8.48 36.82 1.96
CA GLU A 143 9.48 36.43 0.97
C GLU A 143 10.82 36.04 1.59
N THR A 144 11.23 36.73 2.66
CA THR A 144 12.46 36.42 3.39
C THR A 144 12.41 35.01 3.96
N THR A 145 11.28 34.62 4.56
CA THR A 145 11.10 33.27 5.10
C THR A 145 11.14 32.22 4.01
N ARG A 146 10.46 32.46 2.89
CA ARG A 146 10.53 31.57 1.72
C ARG A 146 11.95 31.38 1.22
N LYS A 147 12.72 32.46 1.12
CA LYS A 147 14.14 32.40 0.72
C LYS A 147 14.96 31.55 1.70
N ASN A 148 14.77 31.74 3.01
CA ASN A 148 15.47 30.95 4.03
C ASN A 148 15.05 29.47 4.01
N ALA A 149 13.76 29.19 3.88
CA ALA A 149 13.21 27.84 3.77
C ALA A 149 13.73 27.13 2.51
N TYR A 150 13.79 27.82 1.37
CA TYR A 150 14.35 27.29 0.14
C TYR A 150 15.85 26.96 0.28
N ILE A 151 16.64 27.83 0.92
CA ILE A 151 18.06 27.54 1.22
C ILE A 151 18.19 26.34 2.16
N ALA A 152 17.33 26.22 3.16
CA ALA A 152 17.32 25.08 4.07
C ALA A 152 16.94 23.77 3.35
N ASP A 153 15.94 23.81 2.46
CA ASP A 153 15.52 22.67 1.63
C ASP A 153 16.68 22.16 0.76
N LEU A 154 17.41 23.07 0.09
CA LEU A 154 18.61 22.73 -0.70
C LEU A 154 19.73 22.08 0.12
N ASN A 155 19.79 22.37 1.43
CA ASN A 155 20.75 21.77 2.35
C ASN A 155 20.21 20.50 3.04
N GLY A 156 18.98 20.07 2.73
CA GLY A 156 18.30 18.95 3.40
C GLY A 156 17.90 19.25 4.85
N ASP A 157 17.79 20.52 5.21
CA ASP A 157 17.56 21.03 6.56
C ASP A 157 16.16 21.60 6.81
N PHE A 158 15.30 21.59 5.79
CA PHE A 158 13.88 21.92 5.92
C PHE A 158 13.05 20.63 5.96
N ASP A 159 12.22 20.49 7.00
CA ASP A 159 11.24 19.40 7.10
C ASP A 159 9.86 19.95 6.71
N ARG A 160 9.39 19.57 5.52
CA ARG A 160 8.23 20.18 4.86
C ARG A 160 6.90 19.56 5.29
N ASP A 161 6.95 18.30 5.72
CA ASP A 161 5.81 17.41 5.80
C ASP A 161 5.64 16.98 7.26
N PRO A 162 4.45 17.16 7.89
CA PRO A 162 4.22 16.68 9.23
C PRO A 162 4.18 15.15 9.26
N ASP A 163 4.66 14.56 10.35
CA ASP A 163 4.53 13.13 10.61
C ASP A 163 3.07 12.71 10.80
N LEU A 164 2.75 11.51 10.34
CA LEU A 164 1.42 10.92 10.53
C LEU A 164 1.40 10.04 11.77
N PHE A 165 0.59 10.40 12.75
CA PHE A 165 0.33 9.58 13.93
C PHE A 165 -0.97 8.80 13.75
N MET A 166 -0.97 7.55 14.21
CA MET A 166 -2.08 6.62 14.14
C MET A 166 -2.26 5.95 15.50
N PHE A 167 -3.47 5.94 16.04
CA PHE A 167 -3.77 5.17 17.26
C PHE A 167 -4.71 4.01 16.94
N ASN A 168 -4.52 2.90 17.64
CA ASN A 168 -5.44 1.76 17.64
C ASN A 168 -5.42 1.13 19.05
N PHE A 169 -6.57 1.15 19.73
CA PHE A 169 -6.73 0.56 21.06
C PHE A 169 -8.22 0.34 21.37
N LEU A 170 -8.58 -0.78 21.99
CA LEU A 170 -9.92 -1.00 22.57
C LEU A 170 -11.14 -0.65 21.68
N GLY A 171 -11.01 -0.80 20.35
CA GLY A 171 -12.06 -0.44 19.38
C GLY A 171 -12.04 1.02 18.90
N PHE A 172 -11.16 1.86 19.46
CA PHE A 172 -10.86 3.19 18.95
C PHE A 172 -9.70 3.14 17.96
N SER A 173 -9.83 3.90 16.87
CA SER A 173 -8.76 4.08 15.89
C SER A 173 -8.89 5.44 15.21
N GLY A 174 -7.76 6.04 14.85
CA GLY A 174 -7.76 7.30 14.13
C GLY A 174 -6.37 7.76 13.74
N LYS A 175 -6.33 8.82 12.93
CA LYS A 175 -5.10 9.47 12.45
C LYS A 175 -5.07 10.91 12.93
N PHE A 176 -3.89 11.43 13.25
CA PHE A 176 -3.67 12.84 13.54
C PHE A 176 -2.28 13.30 13.09
N ILE A 177 -2.15 14.60 12.93
CA ILE A 177 -0.88 15.30 12.72
C ILE A 177 -0.77 16.40 13.77
N TYR A 178 0.40 17.01 13.94
CA TYR A 178 0.49 18.24 14.72
C TYR A 178 0.20 19.45 13.84
N ASP A 179 -0.59 20.38 14.36
CA ASP A 179 -0.66 21.73 13.86
C ASP A 179 0.64 22.47 14.17
N ARG A 180 1.19 23.18 13.19
CA ARG A 180 2.35 24.02 13.46
C ARG A 180 2.00 25.25 14.28
N ASP A 181 0.84 25.86 13.99
CA ASP A 181 0.48 27.16 14.56
C ASP A 181 0.16 27.04 16.07
N THR A 182 -0.50 25.95 16.45
CA THR A 182 -0.87 25.68 17.85
C THR A 182 0.03 24.67 18.57
N ASN A 183 0.89 23.93 17.85
CA ASN A 183 1.63 22.77 18.35
C ASN A 183 0.74 21.72 19.03
N GLN A 184 -0.53 21.64 18.64
CA GLN A 184 -1.48 20.65 19.17
C GLN A 184 -1.74 19.53 18.16
N PRO A 185 -2.01 18.30 18.64
CA PRO A 185 -2.55 17.24 17.79
C PRO A 185 -3.88 17.67 17.17
N ILE A 186 -4.04 17.52 15.86
CA ILE A 186 -5.34 17.63 15.19
C ILE A 186 -5.73 16.30 14.55
N LEU A 187 -6.86 15.76 15.01
CA LEU A 187 -7.47 14.55 14.47
C LEU A 187 -7.98 14.79 13.05
N GLN A 188 -7.68 13.87 12.14
CA GLN A 188 -8.21 13.90 10.77
C GLN A 188 -9.74 13.79 10.78
N THR A 189 -10.28 12.94 11.64
CA THR A 189 -11.71 12.84 11.94
C THR A 189 -12.01 13.57 13.24
N TYR A 190 -12.75 14.68 13.16
CA TYR A 190 -13.22 15.38 14.36
C TYR A 190 -14.23 14.50 15.08
N ASP A 191 -13.82 14.03 16.25
CA ASP A 191 -14.65 13.27 17.18
C ASP A 191 -14.41 13.78 18.59
N ASP A 192 -15.28 13.45 19.54
CA ASP A 192 -15.17 13.89 20.94
C ASP A 192 -14.11 13.09 21.73
N ILE A 193 -13.05 12.64 21.04
CA ILE A 193 -11.86 12.05 21.62
C ILE A 193 -10.81 13.15 21.72
N LYS A 194 -10.32 13.40 22.93
CA LYS A 194 -9.29 14.40 23.19
C LYS A 194 -7.92 13.74 23.18
N VAL A 195 -7.00 14.25 22.36
CA VAL A 195 -5.61 13.78 22.30
C VAL A 195 -4.71 14.87 22.85
N GLU A 196 -4.00 14.57 23.94
CA GLU A 196 -3.09 15.48 24.62
C GLU A 196 -1.66 14.93 24.56
N THR A 197 -0.68 15.81 24.37
CA THR A 197 0.74 15.43 24.39
C THR A 197 1.26 15.40 25.81
N ILE A 198 2.02 14.37 26.17
CA ILE A 198 2.82 14.32 27.39
C ILE A 198 4.24 14.77 27.04
N GLY A 199 4.70 15.87 27.65
CA GLY A 199 5.99 16.50 27.35
C GLY A 199 5.87 17.72 26.42
N ASP A 200 7.01 18.22 25.96
CA ASP A 200 7.09 19.34 25.01
C ASP A 200 7.22 18.78 23.57
N PRO A 201 6.18 18.92 22.72
CA PRO A 201 6.19 18.37 21.37
C PRO A 201 7.26 19.02 20.46
N THR A 202 7.82 20.17 20.83
CA THR A 202 8.89 20.83 20.05
C THR A 202 10.29 20.30 20.37
N SER A 203 10.42 19.49 21.42
CA SER A 203 11.69 18.97 21.93
C SER A 203 11.73 17.44 21.99
N GLN A 204 10.68 16.82 22.53
CA GLN A 204 10.50 15.37 22.54
C GLN A 204 9.07 15.00 22.95
N ILE A 205 8.41 14.20 22.12
CA ILE A 205 7.11 13.59 22.45
C ILE A 205 7.34 12.42 23.41
N GLN A 206 6.97 12.58 24.68
CA GLN A 206 7.19 11.55 25.70
C GLN A 206 6.04 10.53 25.72
N GLY A 207 4.84 10.94 25.36
CA GLY A 207 3.65 10.10 25.40
C GLY A 207 2.40 10.86 25.01
N PHE A 208 1.26 10.19 25.15
CA PHE A 208 -0.04 10.77 24.87
C PHE A 208 -1.03 10.42 25.98
N LYS A 209 -1.93 11.34 26.28
CA LYS A 209 -3.14 11.06 27.04
C LYS A 209 -4.32 11.21 26.09
N ILE A 210 -5.05 10.12 25.89
CA ILE A 210 -6.28 10.11 25.09
C ILE A 210 -7.46 9.99 26.04
N THR A 211 -8.49 10.82 25.88
CA THR A 211 -9.71 10.75 26.71
C THR A 211 -10.93 10.50 25.81
N ASP A 212 -11.71 9.46 26.10
CA ASP A 212 -12.91 9.13 25.33
C ASP A 212 -14.15 9.93 25.76
N THR A 213 -15.25 9.75 25.04
CA THR A 213 -16.57 10.37 25.28
C THR A 213 -17.20 10.00 26.64
N LYS A 214 -16.65 9.03 27.36
CA LYS A 214 -17.12 8.60 28.69
C LYS A 214 -16.24 9.16 29.81
N GLY A 215 -15.19 9.93 29.48
CA GLY A 215 -14.20 10.42 30.43
C GLY A 215 -13.18 9.38 30.86
N THR A 216 -13.07 8.25 30.15
CA THR A 216 -12.02 7.26 30.38
C THR A 216 -10.72 7.80 29.80
N ALA A 217 -9.67 7.86 30.62
CA ALA A 217 -8.35 8.32 30.22
C ALA A 217 -7.42 7.14 29.92
N TYR A 218 -6.67 7.27 28.83
CA TYR A 218 -5.74 6.27 28.31
C TYR A 218 -4.36 6.91 28.18
N TYR A 219 -3.37 6.37 28.90
CA TYR A 219 -2.01 6.90 28.91
C TYR A 219 -1.11 6.03 28.04
N PHE A 220 -0.40 6.63 27.09
CA PHE A 220 0.48 5.96 26.15
C PHE A 220 1.93 6.42 26.30
N GLY A 221 2.86 5.47 26.24
CA GLY A 221 4.30 5.71 26.21
C GLY A 221 4.93 6.01 27.57
N THR A 222 4.21 6.73 28.42
CA THR A 222 4.58 7.07 29.80
C THR A 222 3.38 6.76 30.70
N SER A 223 3.61 6.10 31.84
CA SER A 223 2.54 5.81 32.80
C SER A 223 1.98 7.10 33.41
N MET A 224 0.75 7.04 33.93
CA MET A 224 0.05 8.17 34.54
C MET A 224 0.87 8.85 35.65
N ASP A 225 1.63 8.08 36.42
CA ASP A 225 2.50 8.58 37.50
C ASP A 225 3.92 8.96 37.02
N GLY A 226 4.23 8.75 35.74
CA GLY A 226 5.55 9.00 35.14
C GLY A 226 6.65 8.01 35.54
N SER A 227 6.32 6.93 36.27
CA SER A 227 7.34 6.01 36.83
C SER A 227 7.87 4.98 35.81
N SER A 228 7.14 4.74 34.72
CA SER A 228 7.49 3.73 33.72
C SER A 228 7.20 4.20 32.29
N VAL A 229 7.92 3.61 31.32
CA VAL A 229 7.83 3.99 29.90
C VAL A 229 7.87 2.78 28.98
N ALA A 230 7.03 2.79 27.94
CA ALA A 230 7.03 1.79 26.87
C ALA A 230 6.93 2.46 25.50
N ARG A 231 8.08 2.67 24.88
CA ARG A 231 8.21 3.31 23.56
C ARG A 231 9.11 2.50 22.67
N ASP A 232 8.73 2.38 21.40
CA ASP A 232 9.61 1.87 20.37
C ASP A 232 10.45 3.00 19.79
N SER A 233 11.69 2.68 19.46
CA SER A 233 12.55 3.58 18.73
C SER A 233 13.46 2.83 17.78
N ASP A 234 13.81 3.49 16.70
CA ASP A 234 14.81 3.00 15.76
C ASP A 234 16.04 3.90 15.78
N ARG A 235 17.20 3.27 15.60
CA ARG A 235 18.49 3.95 15.49
C ARG A 235 19.24 3.44 14.28
N THR A 236 19.45 4.32 13.31
CA THR A 236 20.31 4.05 12.16
C THR A 236 21.77 4.04 12.61
N GLU A 237 22.48 2.94 12.34
CA GLU A 237 23.90 2.78 12.69
C GLU A 237 24.81 3.09 11.50
N THR A 238 24.44 2.60 10.32
CA THR A 238 25.27 2.70 9.10
C THR A 238 24.36 2.84 7.90
N ASN A 239 24.68 3.79 7.03
CA ASN A 239 24.04 3.96 5.74
C ASN A 239 24.89 3.29 4.68
N TYR A 240 24.23 2.67 3.72
CA TYR A 240 24.84 1.97 2.61
C TYR A 240 24.32 2.52 1.29
N THR A 241 25.23 2.56 0.32
CA THR A 241 24.93 2.86 -1.07
C THR A 241 25.49 1.74 -1.90
N TYR A 242 24.63 1.05 -2.64
CA TYR A 242 25.01 -0.05 -3.52
C TYR A 242 24.79 0.33 -4.97
N THR A 243 25.80 0.05 -5.79
CA THR A 243 25.76 0.15 -7.25
C THR A 243 26.40 -1.11 -7.84
N TYR A 244 26.35 -1.28 -9.16
CA TYR A 244 27.12 -2.35 -9.83
C TYR A 244 28.64 -2.24 -9.61
N ASN A 245 29.14 -1.08 -9.17
CA ASN A 245 30.55 -0.87 -8.83
C ASN A 245 30.89 -1.32 -7.39
N GLY A 246 29.91 -1.80 -6.62
CA GLY A 246 30.09 -2.33 -5.27
C GLY A 246 29.32 -1.58 -4.18
N LEU A 247 29.55 -2.02 -2.94
CA LEU A 247 28.94 -1.49 -1.72
C LEU A 247 29.84 -0.41 -1.09
N ALA A 248 29.28 0.79 -0.89
CA ALA A 248 29.85 1.84 -0.06
C ALA A 248 29.06 1.96 1.25
N SER A 249 29.73 2.33 2.33
CA SER A 249 29.10 2.55 3.64
C SER A 249 29.59 3.82 4.31
N SER A 250 28.71 4.50 5.04
CA SER A 250 29.03 5.66 5.88
C SER A 250 28.38 5.51 7.27
N ALA A 251 29.09 5.97 8.30
CA ALA A 251 28.54 6.01 9.65
C ALA A 251 27.37 7.01 9.70
N ALA A 252 26.22 6.58 10.22
CA ALA A 252 25.09 7.48 10.42
C ALA A 252 25.30 8.33 11.68
N THR A 253 24.82 9.58 11.67
CA THR A 253 24.72 10.36 12.92
C THR A 253 23.60 9.76 13.76
N PRO A 254 23.90 9.11 14.89
CA PRO A 254 22.89 8.32 15.57
C PRO A 254 21.87 9.24 16.25
N SER A 255 20.60 9.11 15.86
CA SER A 255 19.48 9.68 16.60
C SER A 255 18.44 8.60 16.85
N ASN A 256 17.95 8.51 18.09
CA ASN A 256 16.81 7.66 18.40
C ASN A 256 15.56 8.39 17.93
N LYS A 257 14.81 7.77 17.02
CA LYS A 257 13.51 8.27 16.57
C LYS A 257 12.44 7.43 17.23
N PHE A 258 11.65 8.01 18.13
CA PHE A 258 10.51 7.29 18.71
C PHE A 258 9.42 7.14 17.66
N THR A 259 8.99 5.90 17.47
CA THR A 259 8.03 5.52 16.42
C THR A 259 6.73 4.97 17.01
N SER A 260 6.70 4.53 18.27
CA SER A 260 5.49 4.03 18.93
C SER A 260 5.48 4.29 20.43
N TRP A 261 4.29 4.49 21.00
CA TRP A 261 4.00 4.71 22.41
C TRP A 261 2.88 3.75 22.81
N TYR A 262 3.17 2.75 23.64
CA TYR A 262 2.21 1.71 24.01
C TYR A 262 1.28 2.15 25.14
N LEU A 263 0.06 1.61 25.18
CA LEU A 263 -0.89 1.83 26.26
C LEU A 263 -0.30 1.33 27.59
N MET A 264 -0.13 2.25 28.55
CA MET A 264 0.43 2.01 29.88
C MET A 264 -0.68 1.88 30.92
N ASP A 265 -1.68 2.75 30.88
CA ASP A 265 -2.75 2.81 31.88
C ASP A 265 -4.10 3.15 31.26
N ILE A 266 -5.15 2.55 31.82
CA ILE A 266 -6.54 2.95 31.59
C ILE A 266 -7.11 3.37 32.93
N ILE A 267 -7.76 4.53 32.98
CA ILE A 267 -8.42 5.04 34.17
C ILE A 267 -9.85 5.42 33.82
N ASP A 268 -10.82 4.74 34.41
CA ASP A 268 -12.22 5.06 34.20
C ASP A 268 -12.66 6.29 35.02
N ALA A 269 -13.83 6.84 34.70
CA ALA A 269 -14.34 8.05 35.38
C ALA A 269 -14.56 7.87 36.90
N SER A 270 -14.57 6.62 37.41
CA SER A 270 -14.65 6.31 38.83
C SER A 270 -13.28 6.15 39.52
N GLY A 271 -12.20 6.17 38.74
CA GLY A 271 -10.82 6.00 39.21
C GLY A 271 -10.35 4.55 39.24
N LYS A 272 -11.09 3.60 38.65
CA LYS A 272 -10.63 2.21 38.49
C LYS A 272 -9.58 2.13 37.41
N THR A 273 -8.53 1.35 37.66
CA THR A 273 -7.36 1.29 36.78
C THR A 273 -7.14 -0.10 36.19
N VAL A 274 -6.48 -0.10 35.03
CA VAL A 274 -5.85 -1.28 34.42
C VAL A 274 -4.45 -0.83 34.00
N HIS A 275 -3.43 -1.56 34.44
CA HIS A 275 -2.02 -1.19 34.20
C HIS A 275 -1.34 -2.22 33.30
N PHE A 276 -0.51 -1.75 32.38
CA PHE A 276 0.20 -2.54 31.37
C PHE A 276 1.71 -2.39 31.59
N THR A 277 2.40 -3.52 31.73
CA THR A 277 3.86 -3.57 31.91
C THR A 277 4.51 -4.13 30.66
N TYR A 278 5.62 -3.53 30.25
CA TYR A 278 6.36 -3.91 29.04
C TYR A 278 7.82 -4.18 29.34
N GLU A 279 8.40 -5.09 28.56
CA GLU A 279 9.83 -5.41 28.56
C GLU A 279 10.46 -5.05 27.21
N SER A 280 11.77 -4.78 27.21
CA SER A 280 12.51 -4.50 25.97
C SER A 280 12.82 -5.78 25.20
N GLU A 281 12.71 -5.72 23.88
CA GLU A 281 13.22 -6.71 22.94
C GLU A 281 14.29 -6.09 22.02
N PRO A 282 15.47 -6.71 21.93
CA PRO A 282 15.99 -7.78 22.80
C PRO A 282 16.26 -7.33 24.25
N SER A 283 16.62 -8.31 25.08
CA SER A 283 17.20 -8.09 26.41
C SER A 283 18.29 -7.00 26.36
N PRO A 284 18.47 -6.16 27.41
CA PRO A 284 19.49 -5.11 27.44
C PRO A 284 20.93 -5.56 27.13
N LEU A 285 21.18 -6.89 27.18
CA LEU A 285 22.47 -7.53 26.93
C LEU A 285 22.68 -7.96 25.46
N THR A 286 21.69 -7.81 24.59
CA THR A 286 21.74 -8.23 23.17
C THR A 286 21.07 -7.16 22.30
N TYR A 287 21.30 -7.16 20.99
CA TYR A 287 20.66 -6.19 20.06
C TYR A 287 20.15 -6.91 18.82
N SER A 288 18.96 -6.52 18.35
CA SER A 288 18.42 -6.99 17.08
C SER A 288 18.73 -5.92 16.05
N THR A 289 19.40 -6.33 14.99
CA THR A 289 19.74 -5.47 13.87
C THR A 289 19.09 -6.01 12.61
N THR A 290 18.47 -5.11 11.85
CA THR A 290 17.93 -5.43 10.53
C THR A 290 18.42 -4.41 9.52
N TYR A 291 18.42 -4.79 8.26
CA TYR A 291 18.71 -3.94 7.13
C TYR A 291 17.39 -3.45 6.54
N ARG A 292 17.24 -2.14 6.43
CA ARG A 292 16.07 -1.50 5.82
C ARG A 292 16.50 -0.81 4.56
N LYS A 293 15.91 -1.20 3.44
CA LYS A 293 16.00 -0.44 2.19
C LYS A 293 15.24 0.87 2.39
N SER A 294 15.79 2.00 1.95
CA SER A 294 15.11 3.30 2.00
C SER A 294 14.54 3.65 0.63
N GLN A 295 15.33 3.46 -0.42
CA GLN A 295 14.90 3.63 -1.81
C GLN A 295 15.89 2.98 -2.80
N GLU A 296 15.42 2.75 -4.01
CA GLU A 296 16.25 2.49 -5.17
C GLU A 296 15.93 3.47 -6.28
N VAL A 297 16.95 3.97 -6.93
CA VAL A 297 16.83 5.03 -7.93
C VAL A 297 17.65 4.70 -9.16
N SER A 298 17.27 5.30 -10.28
CA SER A 298 18.12 5.33 -11.47
C SER A 298 18.54 6.76 -11.73
N GLU A 299 19.84 7.02 -11.60
CA GLU A 299 20.43 8.35 -11.63
C GLU A 299 21.33 8.51 -12.84
N LEU A 300 21.22 9.67 -13.50
CA LEU A 300 22.12 10.02 -14.59
C LEU A 300 23.48 10.44 -14.02
N THR A 301 24.53 9.71 -14.38
CA THR A 301 25.91 10.02 -14.02
C THR A 301 26.72 10.46 -15.26
N ASN A 302 27.95 10.92 -15.05
CA ASN A 302 28.89 11.27 -16.13
C ASN A 302 29.18 10.11 -17.10
N THR A 303 28.88 8.87 -16.70
CA THR A 303 29.12 7.64 -17.47
C THR A 303 27.83 6.99 -18.00
N GLY A 304 26.68 7.64 -17.82
CA GLY A 304 25.35 7.10 -18.17
C GLY A 304 24.45 6.88 -16.96
N MET A 305 23.29 6.28 -17.16
CA MET A 305 22.37 5.91 -16.07
C MET A 305 22.95 4.81 -15.19
N VAL A 306 22.89 5.00 -13.87
CA VAL A 306 23.35 4.05 -12.85
C VAL A 306 22.19 3.73 -11.91
N LYS A 307 21.94 2.45 -11.67
CA LYS A 307 21.02 1.99 -10.63
C LYS A 307 21.73 2.06 -9.28
N THR A 308 21.12 2.78 -8.34
CA THR A 308 21.64 2.98 -6.99
C THR A 308 20.60 2.53 -5.98
N ALA A 309 20.99 1.68 -5.03
CA ALA A 309 20.16 1.28 -3.90
C ALA A 309 20.70 1.88 -2.61
N TYR A 310 19.80 2.49 -1.84
CA TYR A 310 20.09 3.02 -0.52
C TYR A 310 19.41 2.14 0.52
N PHE A 311 20.19 1.72 1.52
CA PHE A 311 19.69 0.96 2.65
C PHE A 311 20.54 1.24 3.88
N SER A 312 20.02 0.91 5.05
CA SER A 312 20.72 1.17 6.30
C SER A 312 20.62 -0.01 7.25
N LYS A 313 21.68 -0.20 8.04
CA LYS A 313 21.64 -1.05 9.22
C LYS A 313 20.94 -0.28 10.35
N VAL A 314 19.82 -0.82 10.81
CA VAL A 314 18.95 -0.23 11.83
C VAL A 314 18.92 -1.14 13.04
N ARG A 315 19.14 -0.55 14.21
CA ARG A 315 18.87 -1.18 15.49
C ARG A 315 17.45 -0.82 15.91
N ILE A 316 16.62 -1.84 16.14
CA ILE A 316 15.24 -1.69 16.58
C ILE A 316 15.20 -1.90 18.09
N TYR A 317 14.66 -0.92 18.83
CA TYR A 317 14.34 -1.04 20.23
C TYR A 317 12.84 -1.22 20.36
N GLN A 318 12.38 -2.47 20.44
CA GLN A 318 10.96 -2.81 20.51
C GLN A 318 10.53 -3.11 21.96
N LYS A 319 9.25 -2.88 22.28
CA LYS A 319 8.62 -3.30 23.53
C LYS A 319 7.68 -4.49 23.34
N LYS A 320 7.65 -5.38 24.34
CA LYS A 320 6.74 -6.52 24.43
C LYS A 320 5.90 -6.39 25.69
N LEU A 321 4.59 -6.52 25.57
CA LEU A 321 3.69 -6.54 26.73
C LEU A 321 4.01 -7.79 27.57
N SER A 322 4.41 -7.62 28.83
CA SER A 322 4.75 -8.73 29.74
C SER A 322 3.66 -9.00 30.77
N LYS A 323 2.91 -7.96 31.18
CA LYS A 323 1.87 -8.10 32.20
C LYS A 323 0.73 -7.09 32.04
N ILE A 324 -0.50 -7.50 32.35
CA ILE A 324 -1.63 -6.61 32.62
C ILE A 324 -2.12 -6.86 34.05
N THR A 325 -2.25 -5.81 34.87
CA THR A 325 -2.81 -5.90 36.23
C THR A 325 -4.11 -5.11 36.34
N PHE A 326 -5.06 -5.66 37.11
CA PHE A 326 -6.39 -5.10 37.33
C PHE A 326 -6.95 -5.59 38.67
N ASP A 327 -8.06 -5.01 39.13
CA ASP A 327 -8.63 -5.27 40.46
C ASP A 327 -8.84 -6.76 40.81
N SER A 328 -9.18 -7.59 39.83
CA SER A 328 -9.53 -9.00 40.04
C SER A 328 -8.41 -9.99 39.70
N GLY A 329 -7.23 -9.52 39.28
CA GLY A 329 -6.10 -10.41 38.97
C GLY A 329 -5.05 -9.81 38.04
N GLU A 330 -4.31 -10.69 37.38
CA GLU A 330 -3.28 -10.32 36.41
C GLU A 330 -3.26 -11.28 35.21
N ILE A 331 -2.69 -10.81 34.10
CA ILE A 331 -2.39 -11.62 32.92
C ILE A 331 -0.90 -11.50 32.64
N ASN A 332 -0.23 -12.63 32.54
CA ASN A 332 1.19 -12.74 32.23
C ASN A 332 1.39 -13.20 30.79
N PHE A 333 2.35 -12.58 30.10
CA PHE A 333 2.72 -12.84 28.72
C PHE A 333 4.19 -13.25 28.67
N ASP A 334 4.46 -14.43 28.12
CA ASP A 334 5.82 -14.98 28.05
C ASP A 334 6.28 -15.09 26.61
N TYR A 335 7.53 -14.69 26.34
CA TYR A 335 8.13 -14.71 25.01
C TYR A 335 9.42 -15.54 24.99
N SER A 336 9.28 -16.84 25.24
CA SER A 336 10.41 -17.78 25.26
C SER A 336 10.62 -18.53 23.93
N PHE A 337 9.71 -18.41 22.95
CA PHE A 337 9.86 -19.05 21.65
C PHE A 337 10.91 -18.31 20.82
N LEU A 338 11.99 -18.97 20.40
CA LEU A 338 13.04 -18.35 19.62
C LEU A 338 12.64 -18.23 18.15
N ARG A 339 12.82 -17.03 17.58
CA ARG A 339 12.58 -16.79 16.15
C ARG A 339 13.81 -17.15 15.33
N GLU A 340 13.57 -17.68 14.13
CA GLU A 340 14.62 -17.99 13.17
C GLU A 340 14.66 -17.00 11.99
N ASP A 341 13.67 -16.11 11.90
CA ASP A 341 13.54 -15.09 10.83
C ASP A 341 14.12 -13.73 11.21
N LEU A 342 14.55 -13.55 12.47
CA LEU A 342 15.20 -12.36 13.02
C LEU A 342 16.24 -12.74 14.06
N ASP A 343 17.34 -12.00 14.11
CA ASP A 343 18.39 -12.20 15.11
C ASP A 343 17.97 -11.65 16.47
N ASN A 344 18.26 -12.40 17.54
CA ASN A 344 17.95 -12.08 18.94
C ASN A 344 16.49 -11.66 19.20
N SER A 345 15.53 -12.31 18.52
CA SER A 345 14.09 -12.05 18.70
C SER A 345 13.32 -13.30 19.10
N THR A 346 12.16 -13.09 19.70
CA THR A 346 11.32 -14.09 20.35
C THR A 346 9.86 -13.94 19.94
N ALA A 347 9.07 -15.01 19.97
CA ALA A 347 7.63 -14.99 19.77
C ALA A 347 6.90 -15.32 21.09
N LEU A 348 5.62 -14.94 21.19
CA LEU A 348 4.79 -15.18 22.36
C LEU A 348 4.60 -16.70 22.56
N SER A 349 5.04 -17.25 23.67
CA SER A 349 4.91 -18.66 24.02
C SER A 349 3.59 -18.98 24.71
N TYR A 350 3.19 -18.15 25.68
CA TYR A 350 1.91 -18.33 26.36
C TYR A 350 1.35 -17.04 26.95
N ILE A 351 0.03 -17.05 27.15
CA ILE A 351 -0.72 -16.09 27.95
C ILE A 351 -1.31 -16.85 29.14
N GLU A 352 -1.07 -16.39 30.35
CA GLU A 352 -1.62 -16.98 31.58
C GLU A 352 -2.42 -15.95 32.37
N VAL A 353 -3.67 -16.27 32.67
CA VAL A 353 -4.58 -15.44 33.47
C VAL A 353 -4.60 -15.97 34.90
N LEU A 354 -4.31 -15.11 35.87
CA LEU A 354 -4.35 -15.40 37.29
C LEU A 354 -5.42 -14.55 37.97
N ASN A 355 -6.11 -15.11 38.96
CA ASN A 355 -7.00 -14.33 39.84
C ASN A 355 -6.21 -13.61 40.95
N SER A 356 -6.91 -12.80 41.75
CA SER A 356 -6.33 -12.10 42.90
C SER A 356 -5.66 -12.99 43.98
N GLN A 357 -5.90 -14.30 43.95
CA GLN A 357 -5.29 -15.30 44.83
C GLN A 357 -4.09 -16.02 44.17
N ASN A 358 -3.60 -15.53 43.03
CA ASN A 358 -2.55 -16.14 42.21
C ASN A 358 -2.88 -17.56 41.70
N GLN A 359 -4.17 -17.87 41.56
CA GLN A 359 -4.62 -19.14 40.99
C GLN A 359 -4.87 -18.97 39.49
N ARG A 360 -4.40 -19.95 38.70
CA ARG A 360 -4.64 -19.99 37.25
C ARG A 360 -6.13 -20.07 36.96
N VAL A 361 -6.61 -19.13 36.15
CA VAL A 361 -7.96 -19.11 35.57
C VAL A 361 -7.93 -19.71 34.16
N LYS A 362 -6.98 -19.27 33.34
CA LYS A 362 -6.79 -19.76 31.96
C LYS A 362 -5.32 -19.71 31.57
N LYS A 363 -4.92 -20.59 30.65
CA LYS A 363 -3.63 -20.51 29.99
C LYS A 363 -3.77 -20.90 28.52
N TYR A 364 -3.20 -20.10 27.64
CA TYR A 364 -3.15 -20.37 26.20
C TYR A 364 -1.69 -20.50 25.77
N VAL A 365 -1.35 -21.61 25.14
CA VAL A 365 -0.01 -21.93 24.64
C VAL A 365 0.00 -21.79 23.13
N PHE A 366 1.03 -21.13 22.61
CA PHE A 366 1.19 -20.77 21.21
C PHE A 366 2.29 -21.62 20.60
N ASP A 367 2.07 -22.06 19.37
CA ASP A 367 3.04 -22.82 18.59
C ASP A 367 3.21 -22.19 17.21
N TYR A 368 4.42 -22.31 16.65
CA TYR A 368 4.81 -21.64 15.41
C TYR A 368 5.63 -22.57 14.52
N PHE A 369 5.66 -22.25 13.23
CA PHE A 369 6.60 -22.82 12.28
C PHE A 369 7.28 -21.73 11.46
N HIS A 370 8.41 -22.09 10.85
CA HIS A 370 9.11 -21.21 9.92
C HIS A 370 9.08 -21.81 8.51
N THR A 371 8.89 -20.95 7.50
CA THR A 371 9.22 -21.30 6.11
C THR A 371 10.60 -20.76 5.75
N GLU A 372 11.25 -21.34 4.76
CA GLU A 372 12.55 -20.89 4.23
C GLU A 372 12.44 -20.70 2.72
N SER A 373 12.84 -19.52 2.23
CA SER A 373 12.80 -19.13 0.83
C SER A 373 13.64 -20.07 -0.03
N GLU A 374 13.08 -20.45 -1.18
CA GLU A 374 13.75 -21.25 -2.21
C GLU A 374 14.61 -20.39 -3.15
N ASP A 375 14.41 -19.06 -3.16
CA ASP A 375 15.18 -18.14 -4.00
C ASP A 375 16.69 -18.19 -3.68
N GLY A 376 17.49 -18.38 -4.72
CA GLY A 376 18.93 -18.10 -4.68
C GLY A 376 19.22 -16.59 -4.66
N SER A 377 20.50 -16.22 -4.72
CA SER A 377 20.94 -14.83 -4.58
C SER A 377 20.82 -13.97 -5.87
N THR A 378 20.00 -14.37 -6.84
CA THR A 378 19.95 -13.76 -8.18
C THR A 378 18.93 -12.63 -8.32
N ASN A 379 17.89 -12.62 -7.48
CA ASN A 379 16.81 -11.63 -7.50
C ASN A 379 16.94 -10.63 -6.33
N MET A 380 18.16 -10.31 -5.90
CA MET A 380 18.39 -9.38 -4.80
C MET A 380 19.83 -8.86 -4.82
N ILE A 381 20.10 -7.82 -4.03
CA ILE A 381 21.45 -7.34 -3.79
C ILE A 381 22.20 -8.42 -2.98
N TYR A 382 23.24 -8.99 -3.57
CA TYR A 382 24.01 -10.09 -2.95
C TYR A 382 24.60 -9.71 -1.58
N ASP A 383 25.10 -8.49 -1.42
CA ASP A 383 25.63 -8.01 -0.15
C ASP A 383 24.56 -8.01 0.96
N LEU A 384 23.32 -7.60 0.66
CA LEU A 384 22.22 -7.64 1.63
C LEU A 384 21.89 -9.09 2.06
N TYR A 385 21.92 -10.02 1.12
CA TYR A 385 21.74 -11.45 1.40
C TYR A 385 22.80 -11.99 2.38
N GLN A 386 24.05 -11.53 2.26
CA GLN A 386 25.13 -11.92 3.17
C GLN A 386 25.05 -11.21 4.53
N LEU A 387 24.63 -9.95 4.54
CA LEU A 387 24.54 -9.14 5.76
C LEU A 387 23.39 -9.55 6.68
N GLU A 388 22.28 -10.07 6.13
CA GLU A 388 21.13 -10.56 6.91
C GLU A 388 20.59 -11.89 6.34
N PRO A 389 21.30 -13.02 6.58
CA PRO A 389 20.93 -14.31 6.02
C PRO A 389 19.61 -14.87 6.55
N LEU A 390 19.13 -14.39 7.71
CA LEU A 390 17.85 -14.80 8.31
C LEU A 390 16.63 -14.23 7.57
N ALA A 391 16.81 -13.21 6.71
CA ALA A 391 15.74 -12.60 5.91
C ALA A 391 15.07 -13.58 4.91
N ARG A 392 15.65 -14.76 4.72
CA ARG A 392 15.07 -15.87 3.93
C ARG A 392 14.00 -16.66 4.67
N LYS A 393 13.85 -16.51 5.98
CA LYS A 393 12.85 -17.22 6.78
C LYS A 393 11.61 -16.35 7.08
N ARG A 394 10.48 -17.00 7.38
CA ARG A 394 9.22 -16.33 7.80
C ARG A 394 8.56 -17.10 8.93
N LEU A 395 8.15 -16.39 9.99
CA LEU A 395 7.43 -16.96 11.14
C LEU A 395 5.91 -16.98 10.90
N PHE A 396 5.28 -18.14 11.12
CA PHE A 396 3.82 -18.33 11.04
C PHE A 396 3.27 -18.92 12.34
N LEU A 397 2.09 -18.47 12.76
CA LEU A 397 1.38 -19.06 13.90
C LEU A 397 0.75 -20.38 13.48
N ASN A 398 1.16 -21.48 14.11
CA ASN A 398 0.67 -22.83 13.81
C ASN A 398 -0.63 -23.14 14.56
N SER A 399 -0.63 -22.91 15.87
CA SER A 399 -1.77 -23.23 16.72
C SER A 399 -1.80 -22.43 18.03
N ILE A 400 -2.99 -22.36 18.62
CA ILE A 400 -3.21 -21.88 19.99
C ILE A 400 -3.97 -22.95 20.74
N THR A 401 -3.43 -23.40 21.87
CA THR A 401 -3.99 -24.48 22.67
C THR A 401 -4.33 -23.98 24.07
N GLU A 402 -5.58 -24.13 24.49
CA GLU A 402 -5.95 -23.88 25.89
C GLU A 402 -5.44 -25.03 26.77
N GLN A 403 -4.71 -24.67 27.82
CA GLN A 403 -4.26 -25.58 28.87
C GLN A 403 -5.15 -25.41 30.11
N GLY A 404 -5.87 -26.48 30.45
CA GLY A 404 -6.76 -26.55 31.61
C GLY A 404 -6.02 -26.41 32.94
N THR A 405 -6.79 -26.28 34.02
CA THR A 405 -6.27 -26.15 35.39
C THR A 405 -5.57 -27.44 35.89
N ASP A 406 -5.89 -28.59 35.28
CA ASP A 406 -5.24 -29.88 35.49
C ASP A 406 -3.98 -30.09 34.65
N ASN A 407 -3.55 -29.05 33.91
CA ASN A 407 -2.49 -29.06 32.90
C ASN A 407 -2.80 -29.90 31.64
N GLY A 408 -4.02 -30.41 31.49
CA GLY A 408 -4.48 -31.05 30.27
C GLY A 408 -4.63 -30.04 29.13
N PHE A 409 -4.38 -30.46 27.90
CA PHE A 409 -4.57 -29.62 26.72
C PHE A 409 -5.93 -29.90 26.10
N LEU A 410 -6.69 -28.83 25.80
CA LEU A 410 -7.88 -28.91 24.97
C LEU A 410 -7.50 -28.98 23.49
N ASN A 411 -8.49 -29.24 22.63
CA ASN A 411 -8.27 -29.17 21.19
C ASN A 411 -7.82 -27.74 20.80
N PRO A 412 -6.82 -27.62 19.92
CA PRO A 412 -6.28 -26.31 19.55
C PRO A 412 -7.13 -25.60 18.50
N PHE A 413 -6.98 -24.28 18.44
CA PHE A 413 -7.15 -23.56 17.18
C PHE A 413 -5.97 -23.92 16.26
N LYS A 414 -6.22 -24.37 15.03
CA LYS A 414 -5.17 -24.65 14.04
C LYS A 414 -5.31 -23.76 12.83
N PHE A 415 -4.18 -23.27 12.33
CA PHE A 415 -4.13 -22.33 11.21
C PHE A 415 -3.45 -22.96 10.01
N THR A 416 -4.10 -22.94 8.86
CA THR A 416 -3.51 -23.40 7.59
C THR A 416 -3.38 -22.22 6.64
N TYR A 417 -2.17 -22.05 6.09
CA TYR A 417 -1.83 -20.97 5.16
C TYR A 417 -1.67 -21.51 3.73
N ASP A 418 -1.68 -20.59 2.77
CA ASP A 418 -1.31 -20.90 1.39
C ASP A 418 0.12 -21.46 1.34
N PRO A 419 0.35 -22.60 0.66
CA PRO A 419 1.63 -23.30 0.69
C PRO A 419 2.71 -22.64 -0.18
N ILE A 420 2.38 -21.62 -0.98
CA ILE A 420 3.40 -20.91 -1.77
C ILE A 420 4.39 -20.24 -0.81
N ILE A 421 5.66 -20.59 -0.96
CA ILE A 421 6.75 -20.07 -0.13
C ILE A 421 7.07 -18.62 -0.55
N LEU A 422 7.11 -17.72 0.43
CA LEU A 422 7.55 -16.34 0.23
C LEU A 422 9.07 -16.29 -0.01
N PRO A 423 9.54 -15.37 -0.89
CA PRO A 423 10.96 -15.22 -1.14
C PRO A 423 11.68 -14.52 0.02
N ASN A 424 13.00 -14.38 -0.07
CA ASN A 424 13.78 -13.54 0.85
C ASN A 424 13.18 -12.11 0.95
N ARG A 425 13.20 -11.47 2.13
CA ARG A 425 12.67 -10.11 2.31
C ARG A 425 13.29 -9.10 1.35
N PHE A 426 14.54 -9.29 0.95
CA PHE A 426 15.23 -8.38 0.00
C PHE A 426 15.03 -8.74 -1.47
N SER A 427 14.25 -9.80 -1.77
CA SER A 427 13.97 -10.20 -3.13
C SER A 427 13.25 -9.09 -3.88
N THR A 428 13.65 -8.88 -5.13
CA THR A 428 13.03 -7.95 -6.08
C THR A 428 11.83 -8.57 -6.79
N SER A 429 11.53 -9.85 -6.57
CA SER A 429 10.41 -10.62 -7.12
C SER A 429 9.05 -10.23 -6.55
N PHE A 430 8.74 -8.94 -6.51
CA PHE A 430 7.45 -8.40 -6.13
C PHE A 430 6.86 -7.50 -7.20
N ASP A 431 5.53 -7.41 -7.21
CA ASP A 431 4.77 -6.52 -8.08
C ASP A 431 4.90 -5.04 -7.65
N ARG A 432 4.22 -4.14 -8.37
CA ARG A 432 4.20 -2.70 -8.06
C ARG A 432 3.63 -2.36 -6.68
N TRP A 433 2.87 -3.26 -6.07
CA TRP A 433 2.16 -3.07 -4.81
C TRP A 433 2.89 -3.69 -3.61
N GLY A 434 3.97 -4.44 -3.86
CA GLY A 434 4.81 -5.06 -2.85
C GLY A 434 4.54 -6.55 -2.61
N TYR A 435 3.64 -7.19 -3.36
CA TYR A 435 3.30 -8.59 -3.19
C TYR A 435 4.15 -9.49 -4.08
N TYR A 436 4.39 -10.71 -3.62
CA TYR A 436 5.20 -11.68 -4.35
C TYR A 436 4.60 -11.98 -5.73
N ASN A 437 5.44 -11.92 -6.77
CA ASN A 437 5.00 -12.21 -8.14
C ASN A 437 5.84 -13.29 -8.85
N GLY A 438 6.86 -13.83 -8.19
CA GLY A 438 7.70 -14.90 -8.74
C GLY A 438 8.56 -14.52 -9.94
N LYS A 439 8.61 -13.25 -10.36
CA LYS A 439 9.37 -12.81 -11.53
C LYS A 439 10.83 -12.51 -11.19
N ASN A 440 11.74 -12.78 -12.12
CA ASN A 440 13.13 -12.36 -12.00
C ASN A 440 13.26 -10.89 -12.40
N ASN A 441 13.53 -10.03 -11.40
CA ASN A 441 13.73 -8.60 -11.58
C ASN A 441 15.21 -8.18 -11.38
N GLY A 442 16.12 -9.15 -11.29
CA GLY A 442 17.54 -8.91 -11.04
C GLY A 442 17.82 -8.34 -9.64
N ALA A 443 18.99 -7.71 -9.46
CA ALA A 443 19.43 -7.21 -8.17
C ALA A 443 18.71 -5.92 -7.71
N PHE A 444 18.15 -5.15 -8.64
CA PHE A 444 17.50 -3.86 -8.39
C PHE A 444 16.03 -3.92 -8.79
N ALA A 445 15.14 -3.48 -7.90
CA ALA A 445 13.76 -3.18 -8.22
C ALA A 445 13.61 -1.86 -9.03
N ALA A 446 14.64 -1.00 -9.07
CA ALA A 446 14.68 0.18 -9.94
C ALA A 446 14.79 -0.17 -11.44
N PHE A 447 14.11 0.62 -12.27
CA PHE A 447 13.93 0.40 -13.71
C PHE A 447 15.02 1.09 -14.57
N ASN A 448 15.38 0.56 -15.75
CA ASN A 448 16.23 1.25 -16.73
C ASN A 448 15.48 2.31 -17.60
N GLU A 449 16.24 3.00 -18.47
CA GLU A 449 15.81 4.06 -19.41
C GLU A 449 14.64 3.67 -20.34
N PHE A 450 14.40 2.38 -20.57
CA PHE A 450 13.38 1.88 -21.50
C PHE A 450 12.19 1.25 -20.78
N ALA A 451 10.98 1.59 -21.25
CA ALA A 451 9.71 1.06 -20.77
C ALA A 451 9.60 -0.47 -20.85
N ASP A 452 10.50 -1.16 -21.55
CA ASP A 452 10.41 -2.61 -21.75
C ASP A 452 10.84 -3.40 -20.49
N GLU A 453 11.61 -2.81 -19.57
CA GLU A 453 11.90 -3.38 -18.23
C GLU A 453 10.73 -3.25 -17.23
N ILE A 454 9.62 -2.60 -17.61
CA ILE A 454 8.37 -2.55 -16.84
C ILE A 454 7.75 -3.95 -16.69
N ALA A 455 8.14 -4.92 -17.53
CA ALA A 455 7.53 -6.25 -17.68
C ALA A 455 7.67 -7.22 -16.48
N GLY A 456 8.55 -6.91 -15.51
CA GLY A 456 8.84 -7.77 -14.35
C GLY A 456 8.00 -7.50 -13.09
N ARG A 457 7.21 -6.41 -13.08
CA ARG A 457 6.55 -5.88 -11.87
C ARG A 457 5.02 -6.00 -11.92
N SER A 458 4.47 -6.79 -12.86
CA SER A 458 3.03 -7.04 -12.91
C SER A 458 2.57 -7.87 -11.72
N VAL A 459 1.28 -7.76 -11.41
CA VAL A 459 0.60 -8.63 -10.45
C VAL A 459 0.61 -10.07 -10.98
N ASP A 460 0.79 -11.02 -10.07
CA ASP A 460 0.55 -12.45 -10.29
C ASP A 460 -0.52 -12.90 -9.29
N THR A 461 -1.67 -13.36 -9.81
CA THR A 461 -2.87 -13.63 -9.00
C THR A 461 -2.73 -14.84 -8.08
N LEU A 462 -1.77 -15.73 -8.34
CA LEU A 462 -1.49 -16.91 -7.54
C LEU A 462 -0.38 -16.62 -6.54
N LYS A 463 0.77 -16.11 -7.00
CA LYS A 463 1.94 -15.83 -6.17
C LYS A 463 1.67 -14.78 -5.09
N MET A 464 0.79 -13.81 -5.34
CA MET A 464 0.44 -12.80 -4.34
C MET A 464 -0.28 -13.36 -3.11
N GLN A 465 -0.82 -14.59 -3.19
CA GLN A 465 -1.51 -15.27 -2.09
C GLN A 465 -0.56 -16.04 -1.16
N ALA A 466 0.74 -16.04 -1.44
CA ALA A 466 1.75 -16.74 -0.65
C ALA A 466 1.66 -16.42 0.85
N GLY A 467 1.56 -17.46 1.68
CA GLY A 467 1.44 -17.34 3.14
C GLY A 467 0.11 -16.76 3.65
N LEU A 468 -0.92 -16.61 2.81
CA LEU A 468 -2.23 -16.10 3.23
C LEU A 468 -3.02 -17.16 3.99
N LEU A 469 -3.70 -16.81 5.10
CA LEU A 469 -4.49 -17.76 5.90
C LEU A 469 -5.70 -18.30 5.12
N LYS A 470 -5.76 -19.62 4.91
CA LYS A 470 -6.81 -20.33 4.15
C LYS A 470 -7.82 -21.07 5.03
N LYS A 471 -7.42 -21.57 6.20
CA LYS A 471 -8.30 -22.34 7.08
C LYS A 471 -8.01 -22.09 8.56
N ILE A 472 -9.07 -22.07 9.35
CA ILE A 472 -9.02 -22.16 10.82
C ILE A 472 -9.83 -23.39 11.24
N GLU A 473 -9.22 -24.27 12.01
CA GLU A 473 -9.92 -25.36 12.71
C GLU A 473 -10.12 -24.94 14.16
N TYR A 474 -11.32 -25.11 14.68
CA TYR A 474 -11.69 -24.64 16.01
C TYR A 474 -11.61 -25.77 17.05
N PRO A 475 -11.39 -25.45 18.34
CA PRO A 475 -11.43 -26.43 19.43
C PRO A 475 -12.71 -27.27 19.49
N THR A 476 -13.82 -26.71 18.99
CA THR A 476 -15.14 -27.36 18.93
C THR A 476 -15.24 -28.45 17.86
N GLY A 477 -14.25 -28.59 16.99
CA GLY A 477 -14.23 -29.53 15.85
C GLY A 477 -14.75 -28.95 14.53
N GLY A 478 -15.41 -27.79 14.57
CA GLY A 478 -15.78 -27.06 13.36
C GLY A 478 -14.59 -26.35 12.69
N TRP A 479 -14.81 -25.74 11.55
CA TRP A 479 -13.77 -25.00 10.82
C TRP A 479 -14.33 -23.86 9.97
N SER A 480 -13.46 -22.93 9.60
CA SER A 480 -13.72 -21.89 8.59
C SER A 480 -12.67 -21.97 7.48
N THR A 481 -13.09 -21.86 6.22
CA THR A 481 -12.18 -21.64 5.08
C THR A 481 -12.41 -20.28 4.46
N TYR A 482 -11.32 -19.72 3.94
CA TYR A 482 -11.26 -18.42 3.30
C TYR A 482 -10.65 -18.58 1.90
N GLU A 483 -11.44 -18.26 0.90
CA GLU A 483 -11.01 -18.22 -0.48
C GLU A 483 -10.95 -16.78 -0.95
N TYR A 484 -9.80 -16.39 -1.50
CA TYR A 484 -9.53 -15.02 -1.90
C TYR A 484 -9.40 -14.93 -3.42
N GLU A 485 -9.58 -13.71 -3.93
CA GLU A 485 -9.26 -13.32 -5.28
C GLU A 485 -8.52 -11.98 -5.28
N SER A 486 -7.81 -11.67 -6.36
CA SER A 486 -7.06 -10.42 -6.47
C SER A 486 -7.98 -9.20 -6.53
N ASN A 487 -7.56 -8.09 -5.94
CA ASN A 487 -8.29 -6.83 -6.08
C ASN A 487 -8.27 -6.31 -7.53
N ARG A 488 -9.40 -5.77 -7.97
CA ARG A 488 -9.58 -5.19 -9.32
C ARG A 488 -10.31 -3.86 -9.23
N ALA A 489 -9.77 -2.81 -9.82
CA ALA A 489 -10.35 -1.48 -9.77
C ALA A 489 -10.19 -0.71 -11.09
N ILE A 490 -11.10 0.23 -11.34
CA ILE A 490 -11.04 1.16 -12.45
C ILE A 490 -9.98 2.23 -12.13
N LEU A 491 -9.07 2.48 -13.07
CA LEU A 491 -8.07 3.54 -12.95
C LEU A 491 -8.70 4.90 -13.32
N PRO A 492 -8.76 5.88 -12.40
CA PRO A 492 -9.26 7.23 -12.69
C PRO A 492 -8.52 7.92 -13.85
N GLU A 493 -9.25 8.74 -14.62
CA GLU A 493 -8.72 9.57 -15.72
C GLU A 493 -7.50 10.39 -15.31
N LYS A 494 -7.50 10.93 -14.08
CA LYS A 494 -6.39 11.77 -13.57
C LYS A 494 -5.05 11.03 -13.46
N PHE A 495 -5.06 9.70 -13.40
CA PHE A 495 -3.85 8.87 -13.42
C PHE A 495 -3.53 8.34 -14.82
N LYS A 496 -4.38 8.58 -15.82
CA LYS A 496 -4.08 8.25 -17.21
C LYS A 496 -2.99 9.19 -17.72
N GLY A 497 -1.90 8.62 -18.21
CA GLY A 497 -0.70 9.37 -18.64
C GLY A 497 0.44 9.40 -17.60
N THR A 498 0.21 8.97 -16.35
CA THR A 498 1.30 8.68 -15.41
C THR A 498 2.00 7.39 -15.85
N VAL A 499 3.29 7.49 -16.18
CA VAL A 499 4.06 6.54 -17.01
C VAL A 499 4.13 5.11 -16.44
N THR A 500 3.88 4.93 -15.15
CA THR A 500 4.21 3.68 -14.43
C THR A 500 3.05 2.70 -14.22
N PHE A 501 1.82 3.05 -14.59
CA PHE A 501 0.63 2.22 -14.36
C PHE A 501 -0.24 2.01 -15.61
N SER A 502 0.35 1.99 -16.81
CA SER A 502 -0.37 1.48 -17.97
C SER A 502 -0.79 0.03 -17.71
N ALA A 503 -1.99 -0.36 -18.16
CA ALA A 503 -2.52 -1.71 -17.99
C ALA A 503 -1.50 -2.77 -18.44
N SER A 504 -0.73 -2.48 -19.49
CA SER A 504 0.32 -3.32 -20.10
C SER A 504 1.46 -3.69 -19.15
N GLY A 505 1.73 -2.88 -18.14
CA GLY A 505 2.84 -3.08 -17.20
C GLY A 505 2.44 -3.50 -15.78
N ASN A 506 1.14 -3.50 -15.47
CA ASN A 506 0.61 -3.81 -14.13
C ASN A 506 -0.22 -5.10 -14.12
N ASN A 507 -1.03 -5.33 -15.15
CA ASN A 507 -1.95 -6.47 -15.17
C ASN A 507 -1.22 -7.77 -15.50
N PRO A 508 -1.71 -8.92 -14.99
CA PRO A 508 -1.20 -10.22 -15.37
C PRO A 508 -1.37 -10.42 -16.88
N THR A 509 -0.35 -11.00 -17.49
CA THR A 509 -0.30 -11.31 -18.91
C THR A 509 0.09 -12.77 -19.08
N ASP A 510 -0.38 -13.37 -20.16
CA ASP A 510 0.00 -14.71 -20.59
C ASP A 510 0.56 -14.66 -22.01
N ASP A 511 1.41 -15.62 -22.33
CA ASP A 511 2.00 -15.77 -23.66
C ASP A 511 1.12 -16.76 -24.47
N GLU A 512 0.48 -16.27 -25.52
CA GLU A 512 -0.13 -17.13 -26.53
C GLU A 512 0.94 -17.56 -27.53
N ILE A 513 1.20 -18.86 -27.63
CA ILE A 513 2.22 -19.44 -28.51
C ILE A 513 1.56 -20.30 -29.57
N ARG A 514 1.99 -20.16 -30.82
CA ARG A 514 1.67 -21.09 -31.91
C ARG A 514 2.96 -21.55 -32.56
N VAL A 515 3.05 -22.86 -32.82
CA VAL A 515 4.21 -23.49 -33.44
C VAL A 515 3.76 -24.13 -34.74
N LEU A 516 4.52 -23.85 -35.79
CA LEU A 516 4.41 -24.49 -37.08
C LEU A 516 5.77 -25.11 -37.39
N ASP A 517 5.79 -26.43 -37.52
CA ASP A 517 6.94 -27.23 -37.91
C ASP A 517 6.60 -28.06 -39.15
N LYS A 518 7.51 -28.94 -39.53
CA LYS A 518 7.37 -29.80 -40.71
C LYS A 518 6.44 -31.00 -40.47
N ASP A 519 5.58 -30.98 -39.45
CA ASP A 519 4.60 -32.04 -39.25
C ASP A 519 3.65 -32.12 -40.47
N PRO A 520 3.45 -33.32 -41.05
CA PRO A 520 2.49 -33.54 -42.13
C PRO A 520 1.07 -33.04 -41.86
N GLU A 521 0.66 -32.86 -40.60
CA GLU A 521 -0.66 -32.31 -40.24
C GLU A 521 -0.86 -30.86 -40.73
N PHE A 522 0.22 -30.09 -40.88
CA PHE A 522 0.16 -28.70 -41.34
C PHE A 522 0.33 -28.54 -42.85
N TYR A 523 0.66 -29.61 -43.59
CA TYR A 523 0.94 -29.54 -45.03
C TYR A 523 -0.34 -29.57 -45.88
N ASP A 524 -0.55 -28.54 -46.71
CA ASP A 524 -1.61 -28.51 -47.73
C ASP A 524 -1.06 -29.13 -49.04
N PRO A 525 -1.46 -30.36 -49.43
CA PRO A 525 -0.91 -31.03 -50.61
C PRO A 525 -1.37 -30.40 -51.94
N GLN A 526 -2.45 -29.61 -51.94
CA GLN A 526 -2.91 -28.93 -53.16
C GLN A 526 -2.10 -27.67 -53.43
N LYS A 527 -1.78 -26.93 -52.37
CA LYS A 527 -1.01 -25.67 -52.46
C LYS A 527 0.49 -25.87 -52.25
N LYS A 528 0.90 -27.03 -51.75
CA LYS A 528 2.28 -27.42 -51.46
C LYS A 528 2.97 -26.47 -50.48
N GLU A 529 2.27 -26.11 -49.41
CA GLU A 529 2.73 -25.20 -48.37
C GLU A 529 2.26 -25.71 -46.99
N TYR A 530 2.99 -25.35 -45.93
CA TYR A 530 2.57 -25.60 -44.56
C TYR A 530 1.79 -24.40 -44.03
N VAL A 531 0.66 -24.63 -43.37
CA VAL A 531 -0.30 -23.59 -43.01
C VAL A 531 -0.80 -23.75 -41.59
N LEU A 532 -0.74 -22.67 -40.82
CA LEU A 532 -1.32 -22.59 -39.48
C LEU A 532 -2.18 -21.33 -39.32
N PRO A 533 -3.52 -21.45 -39.32
CA PRO A 533 -4.39 -20.32 -38.99
C PRO A 533 -4.30 -20.01 -37.49
N PHE A 534 -4.33 -18.72 -37.14
CA PHE A 534 -4.38 -18.28 -35.76
C PHE A 534 -5.18 -16.98 -35.61
N THR A 535 -5.81 -16.81 -34.46
CA THR A 535 -6.61 -15.63 -34.13
C THR A 535 -5.94 -14.88 -32.98
N VAL A 536 -5.76 -13.57 -33.18
CA VAL A 536 -5.34 -12.66 -32.12
C VAL A 536 -6.59 -12.01 -31.53
N GLY A 537 -6.86 -12.31 -30.26
CA GLY A 537 -8.03 -11.82 -29.55
C GLY A 537 -7.95 -10.33 -29.18
N PRO A 538 -9.08 -9.72 -28.77
CA PRO A 538 -9.15 -8.32 -28.34
C PRO A 538 -8.41 -8.02 -27.02
N ASN A 539 -8.01 -9.05 -26.27
CA ASN A 539 -7.21 -8.94 -25.04
C ASN A 539 -5.69 -8.82 -25.31
N LEU A 540 -5.28 -8.57 -26.56
CA LEU A 540 -3.90 -8.34 -26.95
C LEU A 540 -3.26 -7.20 -26.14
N VAL A 541 -2.05 -7.44 -25.61
CA VAL A 541 -1.25 -6.42 -24.93
C VAL A 541 -0.62 -5.50 -25.98
N LEU A 542 -1.01 -4.22 -25.95
CA LEU A 542 -0.49 -3.21 -26.87
C LEU A 542 0.80 -2.58 -26.34
N SER A 543 1.75 -2.35 -27.24
CA SER A 543 2.97 -1.58 -26.96
C SER A 543 2.65 -0.09 -26.81
N ASN A 544 3.21 0.53 -25.77
CA ASN A 544 3.10 1.97 -25.53
C ASN A 544 3.74 2.85 -26.63
N ILE A 545 4.59 2.26 -27.48
CA ILE A 545 5.31 2.98 -28.55
C ILE A 545 4.50 2.96 -29.85
N HIS A 546 3.90 1.80 -30.18
CA HIS A 546 3.27 1.57 -31.48
C HIS A 546 1.74 1.59 -31.45
N SER A 547 1.12 1.56 -30.26
CA SER A 547 -0.34 1.35 -30.11
C SER A 547 -0.84 0.06 -30.78
N LEU A 548 0.07 -0.90 -30.99
CA LEU A 548 -0.16 -2.21 -31.61
C LEU A 548 0.48 -3.28 -30.73
N GLY A 549 -0.01 -4.52 -30.81
CA GLY A 549 0.64 -5.65 -30.15
C GLY A 549 1.93 -6.04 -30.85
N ILE A 550 2.75 -6.82 -30.15
CA ILE A 550 4.01 -7.36 -30.66
C ILE A 550 3.85 -8.86 -30.85
N LEU A 551 4.10 -9.34 -32.07
CA LEU A 551 4.27 -10.75 -32.39
C LEU A 551 5.77 -11.04 -32.41
N GLU A 552 6.28 -11.68 -31.36
CA GLU A 552 7.62 -12.23 -31.31
C GLU A 552 7.67 -13.49 -32.15
N THR A 553 8.69 -13.63 -33.00
CA THR A 553 8.82 -14.76 -33.91
C THR A 553 10.20 -15.37 -33.76
N SER A 554 10.26 -16.68 -33.57
CA SER A 554 11.49 -17.46 -33.57
C SER A 554 11.44 -18.47 -34.70
N VAL A 555 12.25 -18.25 -35.71
CA VAL A 555 12.39 -19.14 -36.86
C VAL A 555 13.71 -19.89 -36.72
N PHE A 556 13.64 -21.22 -36.80
CA PHE A 556 14.77 -22.11 -36.88
C PHE A 556 14.85 -22.69 -38.30
N LEU A 557 16.00 -22.49 -38.94
CA LEU A 557 16.39 -23.17 -40.16
C LEU A 557 17.80 -23.76 -39.97
N PRO A 558 18.05 -25.02 -40.40
CA PRO A 558 19.34 -25.68 -40.23
C PRO A 558 20.48 -24.99 -41.01
N TYR A 559 20.14 -24.15 -42.00
CA TYR A 559 21.08 -23.42 -42.85
C TYR A 559 21.50 -22.07 -42.24
N GLN A 560 22.66 -22.01 -41.59
CA GLN A 560 23.20 -20.78 -40.95
C GLN A 560 23.47 -19.62 -41.94
N THR A 561 23.57 -19.89 -43.24
CA THR A 561 23.75 -18.89 -44.30
C THR A 561 22.43 -18.23 -44.72
N CYS A 562 21.29 -18.85 -44.42
CA CYS A 562 19.96 -18.32 -44.71
C CYS A 562 19.55 -17.30 -43.64
N LYS A 563 19.96 -16.04 -43.81
CA LYS A 563 19.53 -14.92 -42.94
C LYS A 563 18.30 -14.18 -43.48
N ASN A 564 18.12 -14.18 -44.80
CA ASN A 564 16.98 -13.55 -45.47
C ASN A 564 16.16 -14.60 -46.21
N VAL A 565 15.05 -15.05 -45.62
CA VAL A 565 14.18 -16.12 -46.15
C VAL A 565 13.55 -15.84 -47.52
N GLU A 566 13.69 -14.62 -48.03
CA GLU A 566 13.17 -14.21 -49.34
C GLU A 566 14.19 -14.41 -50.48
N THR A 567 15.44 -14.75 -50.19
CA THR A 567 16.42 -15.07 -51.24
C THR A 567 16.26 -16.52 -51.72
N SER A 568 16.66 -16.78 -52.97
CA SER A 568 16.62 -18.12 -53.58
C SER A 568 17.46 -19.17 -52.84
N ASP A 569 18.34 -18.72 -51.95
CA ASP A 569 19.31 -19.55 -51.22
C ASP A 569 18.71 -20.16 -49.94
N CYS A 570 17.47 -19.78 -49.59
CA CYS A 570 16.74 -20.30 -48.44
C CYS A 570 15.76 -21.41 -48.89
N PRO A 571 15.71 -22.55 -48.17
CA PRO A 571 14.83 -23.66 -48.55
C PRO A 571 13.34 -23.35 -48.39
N TYR A 572 13.02 -22.37 -47.54
CA TYR A 572 11.64 -21.97 -47.25
C TYR A 572 11.48 -20.45 -47.21
N LYS A 573 10.30 -19.99 -47.64
CA LYS A 573 9.80 -18.63 -47.42
C LYS A 573 8.76 -18.65 -46.31
N ILE A 574 8.94 -17.79 -45.31
CA ILE A 574 8.14 -17.83 -44.07
C ILE A 574 7.45 -16.49 -43.89
N ARG A 575 6.11 -16.50 -43.83
CA ARG A 575 5.29 -15.28 -43.83
C ARG A 575 4.04 -15.42 -42.99
N VAL A 576 3.60 -14.29 -42.44
CA VAL A 576 2.29 -14.10 -41.84
C VAL A 576 1.40 -13.40 -42.85
N TYR A 577 0.19 -13.91 -43.04
CA TYR A 577 -0.83 -13.37 -43.93
C TYR A 577 -2.03 -12.88 -43.12
N ASN A 578 -2.69 -11.84 -43.62
CA ASN A 578 -4.02 -11.44 -43.16
C ASN A 578 -5.07 -12.44 -43.65
N ALA A 579 -6.26 -12.45 -43.03
CA ALA A 579 -7.39 -13.29 -43.46
C ALA A 579 -7.79 -13.09 -44.94
N ASP A 580 -7.53 -11.92 -45.53
CA ASP A 580 -7.79 -11.62 -46.94
C ASP A 580 -6.71 -12.16 -47.91
N GLY A 581 -5.65 -12.80 -47.38
CA GLY A 581 -4.55 -13.36 -48.16
C GLY A 581 -3.45 -12.38 -48.52
N THR A 582 -3.50 -11.13 -48.04
CA THR A 582 -2.38 -10.18 -48.18
C THR A 582 -1.25 -10.49 -47.19
N ILE A 583 0.00 -10.18 -47.55
CA ILE A 583 1.15 -10.39 -46.68
C ILE A 583 1.11 -9.37 -45.55
N HIS A 584 1.04 -9.85 -44.30
CA HIS A 584 1.15 -9.02 -43.10
C HIS A 584 2.61 -8.80 -42.70
N GLY A 585 3.44 -9.85 -42.73
CA GLY A 585 4.85 -9.77 -42.37
C GLY A 585 5.68 -10.93 -42.90
N ILE A 586 6.99 -10.68 -43.07
CA ILE A 586 7.98 -11.67 -43.51
C ILE A 586 8.85 -12.03 -42.30
N LEU A 587 9.05 -13.32 -42.03
CA LEU A 587 9.76 -13.79 -40.84
C LEU A 587 11.16 -14.27 -41.20
N HIS A 588 12.18 -13.74 -40.55
CA HIS A 588 13.58 -14.05 -40.84
C HIS A 588 14.13 -15.10 -39.88
N ASN A 589 15.17 -15.84 -40.31
CA ASN A 589 15.85 -16.82 -39.47
C ASN A 589 16.41 -16.16 -38.20
N GLY A 590 16.21 -16.81 -37.04
CA GLY A 590 16.47 -16.24 -35.72
C GLY A 590 15.22 -15.62 -35.09
N THR A 591 15.45 -14.74 -34.11
CA THR A 591 14.37 -14.09 -33.37
C THR A 591 14.15 -12.67 -33.88
N THR A 592 12.93 -12.37 -34.31
CA THR A 592 12.48 -11.06 -34.76
C THR A 592 11.13 -10.70 -34.13
N SER A 593 10.62 -9.50 -34.39
CA SER A 593 9.28 -9.09 -34.00
C SER A 593 8.60 -8.28 -35.09
N ILE A 594 7.29 -8.44 -35.22
CA ILE A 594 6.43 -7.61 -36.07
C ILE A 594 5.26 -7.07 -35.25
N THR A 595 4.65 -5.98 -35.70
CA THR A 595 3.44 -5.44 -35.05
C THR A 595 2.20 -6.22 -35.48
N ILE A 596 1.22 -6.34 -34.59
CA ILE A 596 -0.02 -7.07 -34.84
C ILE A 596 -1.22 -6.39 -34.17
N SER A 597 -2.42 -6.61 -34.72
CA SER A 597 -3.69 -6.14 -34.16
C SER A 597 -4.61 -7.33 -33.88
N PRO A 598 -5.68 -7.17 -33.09
CA PRO A 598 -6.72 -8.19 -33.02
C PRO A 598 -7.29 -8.51 -34.41
N GLY A 599 -7.41 -9.79 -34.73
CA GLY A 599 -7.83 -10.27 -36.05
C GLY A 599 -7.40 -11.71 -36.33
N ASP A 600 -7.81 -12.21 -37.50
CA ASP A 600 -7.45 -13.54 -38.00
C ASP A 600 -6.27 -13.49 -38.96
N TYR A 601 -5.32 -14.39 -38.77
CA TYR A 601 -4.07 -14.45 -39.49
C TYR A 601 -3.74 -15.90 -39.89
N ILE A 602 -2.83 -16.02 -40.85
CA ILE A 602 -2.36 -17.32 -41.33
C ILE A 602 -0.84 -17.30 -41.38
N LEU A 603 -0.19 -18.15 -40.60
CA LEU A 603 1.24 -18.41 -40.71
C LEU A 603 1.48 -19.44 -41.82
N LYS A 604 2.42 -19.15 -42.72
CA LYS A 604 2.79 -20.05 -43.81
C LYS A 604 4.27 -20.27 -43.94
N VAL A 605 4.64 -21.51 -44.24
CA VAL A 605 5.98 -21.91 -44.67
C VAL A 605 5.87 -22.51 -46.06
N ILE A 606 6.52 -21.87 -47.03
CA ILE A 606 6.41 -22.20 -48.45
C ILE A 606 7.78 -22.70 -48.93
N PRO A 607 7.91 -23.97 -49.35
CA PRO A 607 9.13 -24.48 -49.95
C PRO A 607 9.55 -23.67 -51.18
N THR A 608 10.85 -23.40 -51.32
CA THR A 608 11.40 -22.70 -52.49
C THR A 608 11.35 -23.60 -53.73
N ASP A 609 11.38 -24.93 -53.57
CA ASP A 609 11.10 -25.93 -54.60
C ASP A 609 9.94 -26.87 -54.18
N PRO A 610 8.68 -26.47 -54.41
CA PRO A 610 7.50 -27.25 -53.99
C PRO A 610 7.32 -28.60 -54.70
N HIS A 611 8.10 -28.89 -55.75
CA HIS A 611 7.99 -30.15 -56.49
C HIS A 611 8.84 -31.26 -55.88
N ASN A 612 9.83 -30.92 -55.06
CA ASN A 612 10.77 -31.84 -54.44
C ASN A 612 10.71 -31.81 -52.90
N GLU A 613 9.62 -31.28 -52.33
CA GLU A 613 9.41 -31.28 -50.88
C GLU A 613 9.20 -32.70 -50.35
N ASP A 614 10.11 -33.16 -49.49
CA ASP A 614 10.01 -34.45 -48.79
C ASP A 614 9.57 -34.22 -47.34
N LEU A 615 8.38 -34.73 -47.00
CA LEU A 615 7.79 -34.64 -45.67
C LEU A 615 8.54 -35.45 -44.61
N LEU A 616 9.43 -36.36 -45.00
CA LEU A 616 10.23 -37.21 -44.10
C LEU A 616 11.70 -36.81 -44.04
N ASP A 617 12.07 -35.70 -44.69
CA ASP A 617 13.43 -35.17 -44.65
C ASP A 617 13.64 -34.29 -43.41
N PHE A 618 14.18 -34.93 -42.36
CA PHE A 618 14.53 -34.30 -41.09
C PHE A 618 15.90 -33.59 -41.13
N GLU A 619 16.71 -33.75 -42.19
CA GLU A 619 17.97 -33.00 -42.34
C GLU A 619 17.70 -31.56 -42.82
N ASN A 620 16.57 -31.34 -43.50
CA ASN A 620 16.10 -30.04 -44.01
C ASN A 620 14.83 -29.56 -43.31
N ASP A 621 14.80 -29.64 -41.99
CA ASP A 621 13.65 -29.27 -41.18
C ASP A 621 13.46 -27.73 -41.02
N PHE A 622 12.31 -27.31 -40.51
CA PHE A 622 12.08 -25.94 -40.04
C PHE A 622 11.24 -25.95 -38.76
N GLY A 623 11.42 -24.92 -37.95
CA GLY A 623 10.53 -24.64 -36.82
C GLY A 623 10.20 -23.16 -36.78
N VAL A 624 8.92 -22.81 -36.72
CA VAL A 624 8.46 -21.44 -36.57
C VAL A 624 7.59 -21.36 -35.33
N SER A 625 8.07 -20.64 -34.32
CA SER A 625 7.28 -20.26 -33.16
C SER A 625 6.90 -18.80 -33.28
N ILE A 626 5.61 -18.50 -33.14
CA ILE A 626 5.10 -17.15 -33.00
C ILE A 626 4.46 -17.00 -31.62
N LYS A 627 4.68 -15.85 -31.00
CA LYS A 627 4.24 -15.58 -29.63
C LYS A 627 3.76 -14.15 -29.49
N TRP A 628 2.62 -13.95 -28.84
CA TRP A 628 2.14 -12.62 -28.47
C TRP A 628 1.57 -12.64 -27.05
N LYS A 629 1.55 -11.47 -26.43
CA LYS A 629 1.06 -11.32 -25.05
C LYS A 629 -0.41 -10.96 -25.04
N VAL A 630 -1.17 -11.60 -24.15
CA VAL A 630 -2.56 -11.28 -23.87
C VAL A 630 -2.74 -10.98 -22.39
N TYR A 631 -3.67 -10.09 -22.05
CA TYR A 631 -4.05 -9.91 -20.65
C TYR A 631 -4.86 -11.11 -20.16
N VAL A 632 -4.57 -11.55 -18.94
CA VAL A 632 -5.40 -12.51 -18.21
C VAL A 632 -6.64 -11.76 -17.70
N ILE A 633 -7.63 -11.54 -18.58
CA ILE A 633 -8.90 -10.90 -18.22
C ILE A 633 -9.97 -11.99 -18.20
N ASN A 634 -10.44 -12.36 -17.01
CA ASN A 634 -11.50 -13.37 -16.84
C ASN A 634 -12.91 -12.86 -17.17
N ASP A 635 -13.10 -11.55 -17.38
CA ASP A 635 -14.40 -10.96 -17.70
C ASP A 635 -14.25 -9.77 -18.68
N ASN A 636 -14.71 -9.98 -19.91
CA ASN A 636 -15.04 -8.97 -20.94
C ASN A 636 -13.92 -7.97 -21.37
N PRO A 637 -13.32 -8.13 -22.56
CA PRO A 637 -12.25 -7.26 -23.09
C PRO A 637 -12.68 -5.81 -23.40
N SER A 638 -13.97 -5.47 -23.27
CA SER A 638 -14.46 -4.08 -23.37
C SER A 638 -14.18 -3.23 -22.12
N GLU A 639 -13.57 -3.78 -21.07
CA GLU A 639 -13.14 -3.08 -19.86
C GLU A 639 -11.71 -2.53 -20.02
N GLU A 640 -11.48 -1.60 -20.95
CA GLU A 640 -10.14 -1.05 -21.31
C GLU A 640 -9.35 -0.41 -20.14
N GLU A 641 -9.91 -0.33 -18.93
CA GLU A 641 -9.43 0.55 -17.85
C GLU A 641 -9.37 -0.11 -16.47
N VAL A 642 -9.58 -1.42 -16.38
CA VAL A 642 -9.48 -2.16 -15.11
C VAL A 642 -8.04 -2.59 -14.87
N ILE A 643 -7.52 -2.26 -13.70
CA ILE A 643 -6.21 -2.73 -13.24
C ILE A 643 -6.34 -3.68 -12.04
N TYR A 644 -5.40 -4.60 -11.92
CA TYR A 644 -5.20 -5.36 -10.69
C TYR A 644 -4.50 -4.47 -9.66
N THR A 645 -5.09 -4.33 -8.47
CA THR A 645 -4.51 -3.52 -7.39
C THR A 645 -3.91 -4.38 -6.29
N GLY A 646 -3.20 -3.75 -5.36
CA GLY A 646 -2.47 -4.44 -4.32
C GLY A 646 -3.34 -5.24 -3.36
N GLY A 647 -2.96 -6.50 -3.14
CA GLY A 647 -3.56 -7.40 -2.17
C GLY A 647 -4.76 -8.18 -2.69
N SER A 648 -5.32 -9.02 -1.83
CA SER A 648 -6.47 -9.86 -2.12
C SER A 648 -7.73 -9.34 -1.41
N ARG A 649 -8.90 -9.74 -1.93
CA ARG A 649 -10.21 -9.61 -1.30
C ARG A 649 -10.84 -10.98 -1.11
N ILE A 650 -11.78 -11.08 -0.18
CA ILE A 650 -12.50 -12.31 0.06
C ILE A 650 -13.44 -12.61 -1.12
N ARG A 651 -13.34 -13.80 -1.68
CA ARG A 651 -14.29 -14.32 -2.65
C ARG A 651 -15.37 -15.14 -1.96
N ARG A 652 -14.96 -16.01 -1.04
CA ARG A 652 -15.87 -16.95 -0.39
C ARG A 652 -15.39 -17.33 1.02
N ILE A 653 -16.33 -17.41 1.95
CA ILE A 653 -16.13 -17.95 3.29
C ILE A 653 -17.03 -19.17 3.44
N THR A 654 -16.48 -20.28 3.91
CA THR A 654 -17.28 -21.46 4.27
C THR A 654 -17.05 -21.80 5.74
N LEU A 655 -18.13 -21.90 6.49
CA LEU A 655 -18.15 -22.23 7.92
C LEU A 655 -18.76 -23.62 8.09
N ASN A 656 -18.13 -24.46 8.91
CA ASN A 656 -18.64 -25.76 9.31
C ASN A 656 -18.72 -25.84 10.83
N ASN A 657 -19.83 -26.36 11.35
CA ASN A 657 -20.09 -26.43 12.79
C ASN A 657 -19.59 -27.73 13.47
N GLY A 658 -18.96 -28.64 12.72
CA GLY A 658 -18.51 -29.95 13.21
C GLY A 658 -19.48 -31.11 12.92
N ASN A 659 -20.69 -30.83 12.43
CA ASN A 659 -21.74 -31.83 12.15
C ASN A 659 -22.08 -31.91 10.64
N GLU A 660 -21.08 -31.78 9.76
CA GLU A 660 -21.21 -31.78 8.29
C GLU A 660 -22.00 -30.62 7.65
N GLU A 661 -22.82 -29.88 8.39
CA GLU A 661 -23.52 -28.70 7.88
C GLU A 661 -22.54 -27.54 7.60
N THR A 662 -22.65 -26.97 6.41
CA THR A 662 -21.83 -25.82 5.98
C THR A 662 -22.67 -24.60 5.65
N ILE A 663 -22.23 -23.44 6.13
CA ILE A 663 -22.75 -22.13 5.72
C ILE A 663 -21.71 -21.49 4.80
N THR A 664 -22.10 -21.21 3.57
CA THR A 664 -21.25 -20.51 2.60
C THR A 664 -21.73 -19.08 2.41
N LYS A 665 -20.78 -18.16 2.30
CA LYS A 665 -21.00 -16.79 1.86
C LYS A 665 -20.08 -16.50 0.69
N GLU A 666 -20.65 -16.12 -0.44
CA GLU A 666 -19.89 -15.68 -1.63
C GLU A 666 -20.07 -14.17 -1.84
N TYR A 667 -19.00 -13.50 -2.26
CA TYR A 667 -18.95 -12.05 -2.43
C TYR A 667 -18.79 -11.68 -3.91
N ASP A 668 -19.48 -10.63 -4.33
CA ASP A 668 -19.33 -10.02 -5.66
C ASP A 668 -19.11 -8.52 -5.54
N TYR A 669 -18.24 -8.00 -6.40
CA TYR A 669 -17.74 -6.62 -6.35
C TYR A 669 -18.08 -5.87 -7.64
N LYS A 670 -19.25 -6.16 -8.18
CA LYS A 670 -19.74 -5.65 -9.46
C LYS A 670 -20.91 -4.71 -9.24
N ASP A 671 -21.03 -3.72 -10.13
CA ASP A 671 -22.19 -2.84 -10.22
C ASP A 671 -23.38 -3.55 -10.90
N SER A 672 -24.50 -2.83 -11.05
CA SER A 672 -25.70 -3.36 -11.70
C SER A 672 -25.52 -3.66 -13.21
N ALA A 673 -24.46 -3.14 -13.84
CA ALA A 673 -24.10 -3.43 -15.22
C ALA A 673 -23.14 -4.64 -15.34
N GLY A 674 -22.75 -5.26 -14.22
CA GLY A 674 -21.83 -6.38 -14.18
C GLY A 674 -20.35 -5.98 -14.28
N LYS A 675 -20.02 -4.69 -14.20
CA LYS A 675 -18.64 -4.18 -14.22
C LYS A 675 -18.08 -4.10 -12.81
N THR A 676 -16.76 -4.19 -12.64
CA THR A 676 -16.16 -3.98 -11.30
C THR A 676 -16.55 -2.61 -10.72
N SER A 677 -16.91 -2.57 -9.45
CA SER A 677 -17.17 -1.33 -8.72
C SER A 677 -15.94 -0.80 -7.98
N GLY A 678 -14.78 -1.44 -8.16
CA GLY A 678 -13.53 -1.03 -7.52
C GLY A 678 -13.03 0.30 -8.09
N LYS A 679 -12.54 1.20 -7.23
CA LYS A 679 -11.87 2.45 -7.63
C LYS A 679 -10.48 2.54 -7.01
N VAL A 680 -9.55 3.15 -7.74
CA VAL A 680 -8.18 3.45 -7.28
C VAL A 680 -8.14 4.87 -6.72
N PHE A 681 -7.61 5.07 -5.52
CA PHE A 681 -7.50 6.41 -4.89
C PHE A 681 -6.09 6.96 -4.87
N THR A 682 -5.10 6.06 -4.86
CA THR A 682 -3.69 6.39 -4.82
C THR A 682 -2.89 5.28 -5.51
N LEU A 683 -1.74 5.63 -6.06
CA LEU A 683 -0.76 4.72 -6.63
C LEU A 683 0.50 4.73 -5.74
N PRO A 684 1.23 3.61 -5.59
CA PRO A 684 2.40 3.54 -4.72
C PRO A 684 3.60 4.33 -5.28
N ALA A 685 3.50 4.90 -6.48
CA ALA A 685 4.47 5.85 -7.03
C ALA A 685 3.92 6.61 -8.26
N TYR A 686 4.38 7.87 -8.48
CA TYR A 686 3.95 8.75 -9.59
C TYR A 686 5.13 9.22 -10.43
N TYR A 687 5.05 9.11 -11.77
CA TYR A 687 6.09 9.63 -12.68
C TYR A 687 5.53 10.07 -14.04
N GLU A 688 6.19 11.06 -14.63
CA GLU A 688 5.83 11.65 -15.92
C GLU A 688 7.09 11.74 -16.83
N PHE A 689 6.90 11.57 -18.14
CA PHE A 689 7.89 11.99 -19.14
C PHE A 689 7.74 13.49 -19.37
N TYR A 690 8.82 14.25 -19.24
CA TYR A 690 8.83 15.63 -19.73
C TYR A 690 9.62 15.72 -21.03
N THR A 691 9.26 16.71 -21.83
CA THR A 691 9.81 16.88 -23.17
C THR A 691 10.85 17.99 -23.13
N VAL A 692 12.10 17.67 -23.41
CA VAL A 692 13.21 18.63 -23.46
C VAL A 692 13.56 18.92 -24.91
N THR A 693 13.59 20.20 -25.26
CA THR A 693 14.15 20.64 -26.54
C THR A 693 15.66 20.78 -26.37
N VAL A 694 16.43 19.88 -26.99
CA VAL A 694 17.90 19.96 -27.00
C VAL A 694 18.39 20.94 -28.07
N ALA A 695 19.66 21.31 -28.01
CA ALA A 695 20.28 22.20 -28.99
C ALA A 695 20.07 21.67 -30.42
N GLY A 696 19.54 22.51 -31.31
CA GLY A 696 19.14 22.13 -32.67
C GLY A 696 17.62 21.94 -32.88
N GLY A 697 16.80 22.14 -31.85
CA GLY A 697 15.33 22.12 -31.96
C GLY A 697 14.70 20.73 -31.93
N GLN A 698 15.52 19.68 -31.77
CA GLN A 698 15.03 18.33 -31.53
C GLN A 698 14.41 18.21 -30.15
N THR A 699 13.27 17.55 -30.08
CA THR A 699 12.55 17.31 -28.82
C THR A 699 12.76 15.86 -28.38
N VAL A 700 13.27 15.68 -27.17
CA VAL A 700 13.55 14.38 -26.55
C VAL A 700 12.65 14.22 -25.33
N LYS A 701 11.96 13.09 -25.21
CA LYS A 701 11.24 12.73 -23.99
C LYS A 701 12.26 12.21 -22.97
N VAL A 702 12.33 12.86 -21.81
CA VAL A 702 13.21 12.48 -20.71
C VAL A 702 12.33 12.03 -19.55
N LEU A 703 12.63 10.84 -19.03
CA LEU A 703 12.01 10.30 -17.83
C LEU A 703 12.67 10.97 -16.60
N LYS A 704 11.87 11.59 -15.73
CA LYS A 704 12.39 12.10 -14.45
C LYS A 704 12.43 10.97 -13.42
N ALA A 705 13.63 10.71 -12.89
CA ALA A 705 14.03 9.70 -11.89
C ALA A 705 12.92 8.81 -11.29
N LEU A 706 12.99 7.51 -11.57
CA LEU A 706 12.16 6.47 -10.93
C LEU A 706 12.75 6.12 -9.56
N VAL A 707 12.03 6.45 -8.48
CA VAL A 707 12.37 6.08 -7.09
C VAL A 707 11.50 4.89 -6.66
N THR A 708 12.01 3.67 -6.76
CA THR A 708 11.31 2.53 -6.18
C THR A 708 11.51 2.54 -4.67
N LYS A 709 10.42 2.72 -3.92
CA LYS A 709 10.45 2.59 -2.47
C LYS A 709 10.15 1.14 -2.04
N PRO A 710 10.64 0.72 -0.88
CA PRO A 710 10.51 -0.66 -0.42
C PRO A 710 9.06 -1.05 -0.18
N ALA A 711 8.77 -2.35 -0.32
CA ALA A 711 7.44 -2.94 -0.23
C ALA A 711 6.90 -3.04 1.22
N ASN A 712 7.05 -1.99 2.02
CA ASN A 712 6.59 -1.96 3.41
C ASN A 712 5.06 -1.88 3.51
N THR A 713 4.51 -2.34 4.63
CA THR A 713 3.06 -2.35 4.85
C THR A 713 2.48 -0.96 5.12
N LEU A 714 3.32 -0.02 5.54
CA LEU A 714 3.00 1.40 5.70
C LEU A 714 3.76 2.18 4.62
N THR A 715 3.05 2.97 3.81
CA THR A 715 3.60 3.68 2.65
C THR A 715 3.36 5.18 2.74
N TYR A 716 4.04 5.97 1.90
CA TYR A 716 4.00 7.42 1.93
C TYR A 716 2.62 8.00 1.59
N GLU A 717 1.94 7.39 0.63
CA GLU A 717 0.77 7.95 -0.04
C GLU A 717 -0.48 7.69 0.80
N GLN A 718 -0.80 6.42 0.99
CA GLN A 718 -1.90 5.87 1.78
C GLN A 718 -1.85 4.34 1.61
N GLY A 719 -1.98 3.58 2.69
CA GLY A 719 -1.94 2.12 2.66
C GLY A 719 -3.10 1.52 1.86
N ASN A 720 -4.26 2.15 1.84
CA ASN A 720 -5.45 1.72 1.11
C ASN A 720 -5.49 2.28 -0.33
N HIS A 721 -5.09 1.47 -1.30
CA HIS A 721 -4.99 1.91 -2.70
C HIS A 721 -6.30 1.85 -3.48
N GLY A 722 -7.29 1.09 -3.01
CA GLY A 722 -8.57 0.97 -3.68
C GLY A 722 -9.65 0.32 -2.82
N GLY A 723 -10.89 0.48 -3.24
CA GLY A 723 -12.07 -0.01 -2.52
C GLY A 723 -13.30 -0.07 -3.41
N TYR A 724 -14.36 -0.70 -2.92
CA TYR A 724 -15.52 -1.11 -3.71
C TYR A 724 -16.77 -0.29 -3.39
N GLU A 725 -17.29 0.43 -4.38
CA GLU A 725 -18.55 1.17 -4.20
C GLU A 725 -19.73 0.23 -3.96
N PHE A 726 -19.77 -0.91 -4.65
CA PHE A 726 -20.84 -1.90 -4.59
C PHE A 726 -20.31 -3.28 -4.17
N VAL A 727 -20.99 -3.92 -3.23
CA VAL A 727 -20.66 -5.28 -2.80
C VAL A 727 -21.94 -6.08 -2.63
N THR A 728 -21.98 -7.30 -3.15
CA THR A 728 -23.08 -8.25 -2.92
C THR A 728 -22.57 -9.43 -2.11
N GLU A 729 -23.16 -9.68 -0.94
CA GLU A 729 -22.96 -10.89 -0.12
C GLU A 729 -24.10 -11.86 -0.41
N TYR A 730 -23.81 -13.03 -0.97
CA TYR A 730 -24.77 -14.12 -1.17
C TYR A 730 -24.77 -15.06 0.04
N TYR A 731 -25.95 -15.45 0.52
CA TYR A 731 -26.11 -16.48 1.56
C TYR A 731 -26.22 -17.86 0.90
N GLY A 732 -25.07 -18.37 0.46
CA GLY A 732 -24.89 -19.51 -0.44
C GLY A 732 -23.84 -19.17 -1.51
N ASP A 733 -23.93 -19.81 -2.67
CA ASP A 733 -23.18 -19.41 -3.87
C ASP A 733 -24.04 -18.52 -4.80
N LYS A 734 -23.43 -17.88 -5.80
CA LYS A 734 -24.14 -16.98 -6.72
C LYS A 734 -25.33 -17.63 -7.44
N ASN A 735 -25.27 -18.92 -7.71
CA ASN A 735 -26.31 -19.66 -8.44
C ASN A 735 -27.33 -20.33 -7.51
N ASN A 736 -26.90 -20.72 -6.30
CA ASN A 736 -27.67 -21.44 -5.30
C ASN A 736 -27.49 -20.77 -3.92
N ASN A 737 -28.43 -19.89 -3.58
CA ASN A 737 -28.44 -19.12 -2.34
C ASN A 737 -29.85 -18.92 -1.81
N HIS A 738 -29.95 -18.66 -0.51
CA HIS A 738 -31.22 -18.33 0.17
C HIS A 738 -31.59 -16.84 0.06
N GLY A 739 -30.70 -16.02 -0.48
CA GLY A 739 -30.85 -14.57 -0.55
C GLY A 739 -29.49 -13.88 -0.68
N LYS A 740 -29.53 -12.56 -0.75
CA LYS A 740 -28.33 -11.72 -0.83
C LYS A 740 -28.51 -10.41 -0.08
N THR A 741 -27.39 -9.80 0.32
CA THR A 741 -27.33 -8.41 0.78
C THR A 741 -26.47 -7.60 -0.16
N GLU A 742 -27.01 -6.53 -0.72
CA GLU A 742 -26.30 -5.57 -1.55
C GLU A 742 -25.96 -4.33 -0.72
N TYR A 743 -24.72 -3.87 -0.82
CA TYR A 743 -24.18 -2.72 -0.13
C TYR A 743 -23.73 -1.66 -1.14
N LYS A 744 -24.01 -0.39 -0.85
CA LYS A 744 -23.42 0.77 -1.51
C LYS A 744 -22.64 1.61 -0.50
N PHE A 745 -21.41 2.01 -0.82
CA PHE A 745 -20.52 2.75 0.09
C PHE A 745 -20.15 4.14 -0.44
N THR A 746 -19.72 5.03 0.47
CA THR A 746 -19.06 6.30 0.12
C THR A 746 -17.69 6.07 -0.53
N ILE A 747 -17.30 6.93 -1.49
CA ILE A 747 -16.12 6.69 -2.36
C ILE A 747 -15.38 7.96 -2.79
N ASP A 748 -15.22 8.89 -1.86
CA ASP A 748 -14.63 10.22 -2.09
C ASP A 748 -13.17 10.17 -2.56
N ASP A 749 -12.79 10.90 -3.60
CA ASP A 749 -11.44 10.85 -4.16
C ASP A 749 -10.39 11.56 -3.28
N ASN A 750 -9.12 11.14 -3.37
CA ASN A 750 -8.01 11.97 -2.85
C ASN A 750 -7.86 13.22 -3.73
N THR A 751 -7.60 14.37 -3.09
CA THR A 751 -7.50 15.69 -3.75
C THR A 751 -6.10 16.27 -3.67
N GLY A 752 -5.91 17.47 -4.23
CA GLY A 752 -4.67 18.23 -4.12
C GLY A 752 -3.77 18.20 -5.35
N ASN A 753 -4.04 17.41 -6.40
CA ASN A 753 -3.15 17.29 -7.58
C ASN A 753 -1.73 16.74 -7.27
N PHE A 754 -1.57 15.96 -6.20
CA PHE A 754 -0.33 15.28 -5.81
C PHE A 754 0.32 14.43 -6.92
N TYR A 755 -0.46 14.04 -7.93
CA TYR A 755 -0.05 13.24 -9.09
C TYR A 755 0.55 14.10 -10.22
N LYS A 756 0.59 15.43 -10.07
CA LYS A 756 1.23 16.38 -10.97
C LYS A 756 2.46 16.98 -10.30
N PHE A 757 3.44 17.38 -11.10
CA PHE A 757 4.62 18.07 -10.58
C PHE A 757 4.25 19.51 -10.10
N PRO A 758 4.83 20.00 -8.99
CA PRO A 758 5.72 19.30 -8.04
C PRO A 758 4.95 18.23 -7.27
N TYR A 759 5.58 17.09 -6.99
CA TYR A 759 4.92 15.98 -6.31
C TYR A 759 4.93 16.22 -4.79
N PHE A 760 3.82 15.91 -4.12
CA PHE A 760 3.65 16.07 -2.66
C PHE A 760 2.66 15.02 -2.13
N LEU A 761 2.38 15.06 -0.82
CA LEU A 761 1.46 14.15 -0.16
C LEU A 761 0.04 14.31 -0.72
N PRO A 762 -0.68 13.22 -1.02
CA PRO A 762 -2.10 13.35 -1.31
C PRO A 762 -2.84 13.95 -0.11
N THR A 763 -3.85 14.78 -0.39
CA THR A 763 -4.85 15.11 0.63
C THR A 763 -5.65 13.84 0.91
N ASP A 764 -5.31 13.16 2.01
CA ASP A 764 -5.91 11.88 2.40
C ASP A 764 -7.38 12.06 2.83
N ASN A 765 -8.29 11.54 2.00
CA ASN A 765 -9.73 11.54 2.23
C ASN A 765 -10.26 10.15 2.60
N GLU A 766 -9.40 9.23 3.08
CA GLU A 766 -9.80 7.86 3.46
C GLU A 766 -10.99 7.80 4.39
N TRP A 767 -10.96 8.69 5.38
CA TRP A 767 -11.89 8.73 6.48
C TRP A 767 -13.34 9.03 6.06
N LEU A 768 -13.54 9.53 4.84
CA LEU A 768 -14.83 9.76 4.20
C LEU A 768 -15.39 8.51 3.50
N ARG A 769 -14.54 7.51 3.21
CA ARG A 769 -14.88 6.33 2.40
C ARG A 769 -15.42 5.15 3.23
N GLY A 770 -16.05 4.19 2.53
CA GLY A 770 -16.43 2.90 3.11
C GLY A 770 -17.60 2.95 4.09
N LYS A 771 -18.34 4.07 4.12
CA LYS A 771 -19.52 4.25 4.98
C LYS A 771 -20.76 3.84 4.20
N PRO A 772 -21.65 2.99 4.76
CA PRO A 772 -22.76 2.43 4.01
C PRO A 772 -23.78 3.52 3.66
N LEU A 773 -23.94 3.84 2.38
CA LEU A 773 -24.99 4.70 1.84
C LEU A 773 -26.31 3.97 1.68
N GLU A 774 -26.25 2.70 1.26
CA GLU A 774 -27.44 1.87 1.04
C GLU A 774 -27.14 0.40 1.40
N ILE A 775 -28.10 -0.27 2.03
CA ILE A 775 -28.06 -1.71 2.31
C ILE A 775 -29.40 -2.30 1.92
N LYS A 776 -29.42 -3.19 0.93
CA LYS A 776 -30.63 -3.90 0.46
C LYS A 776 -30.51 -5.38 0.76
N LYS A 777 -31.53 -5.97 1.37
CA LYS A 777 -31.58 -7.41 1.67
C LYS A 777 -32.66 -8.05 0.83
N PHE A 778 -32.31 -9.13 0.16
CA PHE A 778 -33.19 -9.88 -0.71
C PHE A 778 -33.32 -11.32 -0.23
N LYS A 779 -34.53 -11.85 -0.33
CA LYS A 779 -34.80 -13.28 -0.19
C LYS A 779 -34.85 -13.91 -1.59
N ASN A 780 -34.22 -15.06 -1.75
CA ASN A 780 -34.32 -15.84 -2.98
C ASN A 780 -35.41 -16.91 -2.83
N THR A 781 -36.36 -16.94 -3.78
CA THR A 781 -37.37 -17.99 -3.90
C THR A 781 -37.33 -18.55 -5.32
N ASN A 782 -36.77 -19.74 -5.48
CA ASN A 782 -36.64 -20.44 -6.77
C ASN A 782 -35.96 -19.61 -7.88
N GLY A 783 -34.89 -18.86 -7.53
CA GLY A 783 -34.13 -18.03 -8.47
C GLY A 783 -34.67 -16.61 -8.64
N SER A 784 -35.81 -16.28 -8.03
CA SER A 784 -36.36 -14.92 -8.01
C SER A 784 -36.01 -14.19 -6.71
N TYR A 785 -35.46 -12.99 -6.83
CA TYR A 785 -35.09 -12.14 -5.69
C TYR A 785 -36.22 -11.18 -5.32
N GLU A 786 -36.72 -11.30 -4.10
CA GLU A 786 -37.68 -10.38 -3.49
C GLU A 786 -36.96 -9.48 -2.48
N LEU A 787 -37.09 -8.16 -2.62
CA LEU A 787 -36.55 -7.19 -1.67
C LEU A 787 -37.32 -7.27 -0.35
N VAL A 788 -36.61 -7.54 0.75
CA VAL A 788 -37.19 -7.69 2.10
C VAL A 788 -36.98 -6.44 2.94
N SER A 789 -35.81 -5.81 2.83
CA SER A 789 -35.52 -4.57 3.56
C SER A 789 -34.49 -3.71 2.83
N GLU A 790 -34.61 -2.40 2.99
CA GLU A 790 -33.69 -1.40 2.47
C GLU A 790 -33.37 -0.38 3.58
N THR A 791 -32.08 -0.07 3.74
CA THR A 791 -31.60 1.01 4.62
C THR A 791 -30.87 2.03 3.77
N LYS A 792 -31.21 3.31 3.87
CA LYS A 792 -30.52 4.43 3.23
C LYS A 792 -29.94 5.37 4.27
N ASN A 793 -28.68 5.73 4.13
CA ASN A 793 -28.00 6.66 5.02
C ASN A 793 -27.62 7.94 4.27
N THR A 794 -27.79 9.07 4.94
CA THR A 794 -27.25 10.36 4.53
C THR A 794 -26.23 10.79 5.57
N TYR A 795 -25.05 11.19 5.13
CA TYR A 795 -24.00 11.71 5.98
C TYR A 795 -23.84 13.22 5.80
N GLU A 796 -23.21 13.84 6.79
CA GLU A 796 -22.82 15.24 6.84
C GLU A 796 -21.32 15.34 7.08
N TYR A 797 -20.65 16.17 6.29
CA TYR A 797 -19.20 16.43 6.32
C TYR A 797 -18.95 17.93 6.48
N GLY A 798 -18.29 18.32 7.56
CA GLY A 798 -18.02 19.75 7.83
C GLY A 798 -19.28 20.62 7.92
N GLY A 799 -20.45 20.03 8.23
CA GLY A 799 -21.75 20.70 8.19
C GLY A 799 -22.46 20.71 6.82
N PHE A 800 -21.88 20.08 5.79
CA PHE A 800 -22.45 19.95 4.45
C PHE A 800 -22.95 18.53 4.19
N THR A 801 -24.08 18.36 3.51
CA THR A 801 -24.58 17.03 3.12
C THR A 801 -23.75 16.44 1.98
N ASN A 802 -23.69 15.11 1.86
CA ASN A 802 -22.91 14.40 0.84
C ASN A 802 -23.07 14.91 -0.61
N SER A 803 -24.19 15.55 -0.98
CA SER A 803 -24.37 16.16 -2.31
C SER A 803 -23.42 17.34 -2.59
N ASN A 804 -22.92 18.00 -1.55
CA ASN A 804 -22.22 19.29 -1.62
C ASN A 804 -20.77 19.21 -1.10
N HIS A 805 -20.26 18.01 -0.76
CA HIS A 805 -18.95 17.85 -0.11
C HIS A 805 -17.77 18.29 -0.99
N HIS A 806 -17.92 18.29 -2.32
CA HIS A 806 -16.91 18.75 -3.26
C HIS A 806 -16.54 20.23 -3.08
N LEU A 807 -17.42 21.03 -2.45
CA LEU A 807 -17.19 22.45 -2.15
C LEU A 807 -16.15 22.67 -1.03
N LEU A 808 -15.72 21.60 -0.34
CA LEU A 808 -14.73 21.66 0.74
C LEU A 808 -13.30 21.42 0.26
N TYR A 809 -13.15 21.00 -1.00
CA TYR A 809 -11.83 20.89 -1.61
C TYR A 809 -11.48 22.26 -2.19
N PRO A 810 -10.42 22.93 -1.71
CA PRO A 810 -9.98 24.16 -2.34
C PRO A 810 -9.54 23.87 -3.77
N GLU A 811 -10.41 24.16 -4.74
CA GLU A 811 -9.98 24.39 -6.11
C GLU A 811 -9.12 25.65 -6.08
N TYR A 812 -7.88 25.54 -6.56
CA TYR A 812 -6.86 26.60 -6.59
C TYR A 812 -7.46 28.00 -6.72
N SER A 813 -7.55 28.77 -5.62
CA SER A 813 -7.72 30.20 -5.73
C SER A 813 -6.33 30.80 -5.99
N SER A 814 -6.20 31.56 -7.08
CA SER A 814 -4.94 32.20 -7.48
C SER A 814 -4.43 33.23 -6.47
N ASP A 815 -5.25 33.59 -5.47
CA ASP A 815 -4.93 34.52 -4.38
C ASP A 815 -4.52 33.81 -3.06
N GLY A 816 -4.65 32.48 -2.98
CA GLY A 816 -4.24 31.69 -1.82
C GLY A 816 -4.93 32.06 -0.49
N THR A 817 -6.07 32.75 -0.53
CA THR A 817 -6.89 33.04 0.65
C THR A 817 -8.09 32.12 0.72
N LEU A 818 -8.07 31.17 1.65
CA LEU A 818 -9.22 30.36 2.03
C LEU A 818 -9.75 30.85 3.37
N THR A 819 -11.06 31.03 3.46
CA THR A 819 -11.78 31.48 4.67
C THR A 819 -12.89 30.48 5.06
N LEU A 820 -12.65 29.18 4.85
CA LEU A 820 -13.61 28.11 5.18
C LEU A 820 -13.25 27.37 6.48
N GLU A 821 -12.58 28.03 7.41
CA GLU A 821 -12.45 27.52 8.77
C GLU A 821 -13.77 27.73 9.53
N ASN A 822 -14.30 26.63 10.08
CA ASN A 822 -15.39 26.67 11.04
C ASN A 822 -15.16 25.57 12.10
N ASN A 823 -16.00 25.51 13.12
CA ASN A 823 -15.85 24.49 14.19
C ASN A 823 -15.89 23.03 13.70
N ASN A 824 -16.28 22.78 12.44
CA ASN A 824 -16.51 21.46 11.88
C ASN A 824 -15.49 21.04 10.81
N TYR A 825 -14.59 21.92 10.41
CA TYR A 825 -13.64 21.70 9.33
C TYR A 825 -12.39 22.59 9.47
N ASN A 826 -11.22 22.01 9.23
CA ASN A 826 -9.93 22.71 9.22
C ASN A 826 -9.01 22.15 8.13
N PHE A 827 -7.96 22.89 7.79
CA PHE A 827 -6.93 22.47 6.86
C PHE A 827 -5.54 22.91 7.35
N VAL A 828 -4.55 22.03 7.20
CA VAL A 828 -3.14 22.40 7.37
C VAL A 828 -2.56 22.76 6.00
N ARG A 829 -2.08 24.00 5.86
CA ARG A 829 -1.53 24.53 4.59
C ARG A 829 -0.02 24.29 4.52
N LEU A 830 0.43 23.64 3.47
CA LEU A 830 1.83 23.26 3.23
C LEU A 830 2.31 23.74 1.85
N ALA A 831 3.61 23.62 1.56
CA ALA A 831 4.21 24.09 0.32
C ALA A 831 5.17 23.07 -0.30
N ALA A 832 5.04 22.89 -1.62
CA ALA A 832 5.94 22.08 -2.43
C ALA A 832 6.68 22.97 -3.45
N TRP A 833 8.01 22.92 -3.47
CA TRP A 833 8.81 23.73 -4.41
C TRP A 833 8.71 23.21 -5.84
N ASN A 834 8.42 24.11 -6.79
CA ASN A 834 8.46 23.84 -8.21
C ASN A 834 9.94 23.83 -8.65
N GLY A 835 10.65 22.73 -8.40
CA GLY A 835 12.07 22.56 -8.74
C GLY A 835 12.43 22.60 -10.24
N ILE A 836 11.60 23.19 -11.10
CA ILE A 836 11.94 23.42 -12.51
C ILE A 836 12.87 24.63 -12.56
N TYR A 837 14.16 24.36 -12.76
CA TYR A 837 15.09 25.35 -13.28
C TYR A 837 14.71 25.61 -14.75
N ASP A 838 13.70 26.44 -15.01
CA ASP A 838 13.51 26.96 -16.36
C ASP A 838 14.69 27.92 -16.60
N PRO A 839 15.51 27.69 -17.64
CA PRO A 839 16.73 28.45 -17.90
C PRO A 839 16.50 29.95 -18.14
N ARG A 840 15.23 30.40 -18.22
CA ARG A 840 14.84 31.81 -18.26
C ARG A 840 14.74 32.48 -16.88
N TRP A 841 14.76 31.73 -15.79
CA TRP A 841 14.64 32.26 -14.43
C TRP A 841 16.00 32.33 -13.73
N THR A 842 16.32 33.49 -13.18
CA THR A 842 17.51 33.66 -12.34
C THR A 842 17.31 32.90 -11.03
N ARG A 843 18.39 32.30 -10.51
CA ARG A 843 18.43 31.62 -9.20
C ARG A 843 17.88 32.49 -8.05
N GLU A 844 17.79 33.79 -8.25
CA GLU A 844 17.29 34.78 -7.31
C GLU A 844 15.79 34.70 -7.01
N ASN A 845 14.95 34.10 -7.86
CA ASN A 845 13.49 34.06 -7.65
C ASN A 845 12.88 32.66 -7.43
N ALA A 846 13.72 31.61 -7.39
CA ALA A 846 13.24 30.23 -7.26
C ALA A 846 12.44 29.97 -5.97
N HIS A 847 12.74 30.71 -4.89
CA HIS A 847 12.00 30.67 -3.62
C HIS A 847 10.59 31.26 -3.69
N ASN A 848 10.13 31.77 -4.83
CA ASN A 848 8.73 32.15 -5.02
C ASN A 848 7.98 31.15 -5.91
N LEU A 849 8.67 30.14 -6.46
CA LEU A 849 8.08 29.11 -7.30
C LEU A 849 7.68 27.90 -6.45
N TYR A 850 6.59 28.02 -5.70
CA TYR A 850 6.01 26.91 -4.93
C TYR A 850 4.55 26.69 -5.29
N THR A 851 4.08 25.50 -4.95
CA THR A 851 2.71 25.07 -5.06
C THR A 851 2.16 24.80 -3.65
N PRO A 852 1.14 25.53 -3.18
CA PRO A 852 0.50 25.23 -1.91
C PRO A 852 -0.35 23.96 -2.02
N TYR A 853 -0.39 23.18 -0.95
CA TYR A 853 -1.28 22.02 -0.82
C TYR A 853 -1.82 21.90 0.61
N TYR A 854 -2.85 21.08 0.81
CA TYR A 854 -3.63 21.06 2.04
C TYR A 854 -3.84 19.64 2.58
N LEU A 855 -3.78 19.49 3.90
CA LEU A 855 -4.23 18.29 4.61
C LEU A 855 -5.58 18.60 5.27
N ASN A 856 -6.62 17.86 4.90
CA ASN A 856 -8.00 18.13 5.29
C ASN A 856 -8.42 17.32 6.51
N MET A 857 -9.22 17.94 7.38
CA MET A 857 -9.73 17.31 8.59
C MET A 857 -11.08 17.92 8.99
N GLY A 858 -11.95 17.14 9.60
CA GLY A 858 -13.24 17.64 10.03
C GLY A 858 -14.21 16.59 10.52
N THR A 859 -15.45 17.01 10.73
CA THR A 859 -16.52 16.11 11.19
C THR A 859 -17.08 15.29 10.03
N PHE A 860 -17.34 14.00 10.27
CA PHE A 860 -18.12 13.14 9.38
C PHE A 860 -19.14 12.36 10.21
N LYS A 861 -20.42 12.75 10.10
CA LYS A 861 -21.48 12.30 11.01
C LYS A 861 -22.69 11.78 10.23
N LEU A 862 -23.38 10.79 10.78
CA LEU A 862 -24.61 10.24 10.19
C LEU A 862 -25.75 11.23 10.40
N LYS A 863 -26.35 11.78 9.34
CA LYS A 863 -27.42 12.78 9.43
C LYS A 863 -28.82 12.17 9.41
N LYS A 864 -29.02 11.14 8.59
CA LYS A 864 -30.33 10.49 8.43
C LYS A 864 -30.16 9.01 8.10
N THR A 865 -31.02 8.18 8.65
CA THR A 865 -31.22 6.79 8.24
C THR A 865 -32.69 6.56 7.90
N GLU A 866 -32.97 6.04 6.72
CA GLU A 866 -34.29 5.58 6.30
C GLU A 866 -34.29 4.05 6.26
N SER A 867 -35.24 3.42 6.93
CA SER A 867 -35.40 1.96 6.95
C SER A 867 -36.77 1.58 6.40
N ILE A 868 -36.75 0.81 5.32
CA ILE A 868 -37.93 0.38 4.57
C ILE A 868 -37.99 -1.15 4.69
N ASN A 869 -39.07 -1.69 5.28
CA ASN A 869 -39.30 -3.14 5.34
C ASN A 869 -40.49 -3.51 4.46
N HIS A 870 -40.34 -4.55 3.66
CA HIS A 870 -41.34 -5.04 2.72
C HIS A 870 -42.03 -6.29 3.27
N PHE A 871 -43.36 -6.28 3.29
CA PHE A 871 -44.21 -7.41 3.68
C PHE A 871 -45.20 -7.67 2.54
N GLY A 872 -44.74 -8.32 1.47
CA GLY A 872 -45.48 -8.42 0.21
C GLY A 872 -45.73 -7.04 -0.40
N SER A 873 -46.99 -6.67 -0.64
CA SER A 873 -47.34 -5.35 -1.21
C SER A 873 -47.32 -4.20 -0.19
N ARG A 874 -47.12 -4.48 1.11
CA ARG A 874 -47.10 -3.47 2.17
C ARG A 874 -45.67 -3.05 2.49
N GLN A 875 -45.47 -1.77 2.75
CA GLN A 875 -44.19 -1.20 3.15
C GLN A 875 -44.30 -0.53 4.51
N VAL A 876 -43.29 -0.73 5.36
CA VAL A 876 -43.14 -0.05 6.65
C VAL A 876 -41.88 0.81 6.58
N ASN A 877 -42.08 2.12 6.44
CA ASN A 877 -41.00 3.08 6.26
C ASN A 877 -40.80 3.86 7.56
N ASN A 878 -39.60 3.81 8.12
CA ASN A 878 -39.22 4.62 9.27
C ASN A 878 -38.03 5.50 8.88
N SER A 879 -37.93 6.69 9.44
CA SER A 879 -36.75 7.55 9.30
C SER A 879 -36.24 7.97 10.67
N THR A 880 -34.92 7.99 10.82
CA THR A 880 -34.22 8.51 11.99
C THR A 880 -33.33 9.64 11.53
N GLU A 881 -33.53 10.85 12.06
CA GLU A 881 -32.71 12.03 11.82
C GLU A 881 -31.87 12.32 13.07
N TYR A 882 -30.61 12.66 12.87
CA TYR A 882 -29.64 12.94 13.93
C TYR A 882 -29.21 14.41 13.85
N PHE A 883 -29.22 15.09 14.99
CA PHE A 883 -28.84 16.49 15.11
C PHE A 883 -27.72 16.62 16.13
N TYR A 884 -26.66 17.35 15.79
CA TYR A 884 -25.41 17.44 16.58
C TYR A 884 -25.23 18.85 17.16
N ASN A 885 -24.52 18.99 18.29
CA ASN A 885 -24.32 20.28 18.97
C ASN A 885 -22.95 20.92 18.65
N HIS A 886 -22.69 21.32 17.41
CA HIS A 886 -21.38 21.85 16.98
C HIS A 886 -20.88 23.14 17.67
N GLU A 887 -21.68 23.75 18.54
CA GLU A 887 -21.27 24.90 19.36
C GLU A 887 -20.54 24.47 20.63
N ASP A 888 -21.00 23.39 21.29
CA ASP A 888 -20.48 22.95 22.58
C ASP A 888 -19.71 21.62 22.53
N HIS A 889 -20.10 20.67 21.66
CA HIS A 889 -19.50 19.33 21.54
C HIS A 889 -19.92 18.58 20.25
N LEU A 890 -19.17 17.57 19.78
CA LEU A 890 -19.48 16.88 18.52
C LEU A 890 -20.46 15.69 18.66
N GLN A 891 -20.99 15.45 19.85
CA GLN A 891 -22.04 14.47 20.14
C GLN A 891 -23.46 14.85 19.65
N THR A 892 -24.33 13.84 19.53
CA THR A 892 -25.71 13.97 19.07
C THR A 892 -26.59 14.64 20.13
N LYS A 893 -27.13 15.82 19.83
CA LYS A 893 -28.04 16.59 20.71
C LYS A 893 -29.44 15.97 20.78
N TYR A 894 -30.03 15.62 19.64
CA TYR A 894 -31.30 14.91 19.61
C TYR A 894 -31.44 14.02 18.40
N VAL A 895 -32.25 12.97 18.57
CA VAL A 895 -32.63 12.01 17.54
C VAL A 895 -34.13 12.08 17.35
N LYS A 896 -34.54 12.32 16.10
CA LYS A 896 -35.96 12.35 15.71
C LYS A 896 -36.27 11.10 14.90
N LYS A 897 -37.17 10.26 15.40
CA LYS A 897 -37.63 9.05 14.71
C LYS A 897 -39.06 9.22 14.22
N THR A 898 -39.25 9.24 12.90
CA THR A 898 -40.56 9.24 12.24
C THR A 898 -40.94 7.81 11.87
N LEU A 899 -42.09 7.34 12.36
CA LEU A 899 -42.63 6.02 12.06
C LEU A 899 -43.50 6.04 10.80
N SER A 900 -43.74 4.86 10.22
CA SER A 900 -44.58 4.69 9.02
C SER A 900 -46.00 5.27 9.09
N ASN A 901 -46.55 5.44 10.30
CA ASN A 901 -47.86 6.05 10.52
C ASN A 901 -47.81 7.59 10.70
N GLY A 902 -46.65 8.22 10.43
CA GLY A 902 -46.43 9.65 10.57
C GLY A 902 -46.13 10.12 12.01
N LYS A 903 -46.19 9.24 13.03
CA LYS A 903 -45.85 9.62 14.40
C LYS A 903 -44.34 9.85 14.53
N THR A 904 -43.97 10.91 15.23
CA THR A 904 -42.57 11.28 15.50
C THR A 904 -42.26 11.14 16.98
N ASN A 905 -41.17 10.43 17.29
CA ASN A 905 -40.58 10.37 18.62
C ASN A 905 -39.29 11.17 18.64
N TYR A 906 -39.06 11.90 19.72
CA TYR A 906 -37.82 12.66 19.94
C TYR A 906 -37.10 12.09 21.15
N THR A 907 -35.80 11.87 21.01
CA THR A 907 -34.90 11.56 22.12
C THR A 907 -33.88 12.68 22.18
N GLU A 908 -33.90 13.46 23.25
CA GLU A 908 -32.89 14.47 23.54
C GLU A 908 -31.80 13.87 24.43
N PHE A 909 -30.55 14.18 24.13
CA PHE A 909 -29.39 13.81 24.93
C PHE A 909 -28.85 15.09 25.56
N ILE A 910 -28.68 15.07 26.87
CA ILE A 910 -28.14 16.20 27.63
C ILE A 910 -26.81 15.75 28.21
N TYR A 911 -25.75 16.39 27.76
CA TYR A 911 -24.39 16.15 28.20
C TYR A 911 -23.99 17.14 29.31
N PRO A 912 -22.95 16.84 30.10
CA PRO A 912 -22.41 17.80 31.06
C PRO A 912 -22.08 19.16 30.43
N GLN A 913 -21.61 19.20 29.19
CA GLN A 913 -21.27 20.44 28.49
C GLN A 913 -22.50 21.36 28.33
N ASP A 914 -23.69 20.80 28.13
CA ASP A 914 -24.95 21.51 27.88
C ASP A 914 -25.59 22.12 29.14
N LYS A 915 -25.16 21.72 30.34
CA LYS A 915 -25.85 22.11 31.59
C LYS A 915 -25.27 23.42 32.16
N PRO A 916 -26.12 24.37 32.57
CA PRO A 916 -25.67 25.60 33.22
C PRO A 916 -25.17 25.37 34.66
N ASN A 917 -25.69 24.33 35.34
CA ASN A 917 -25.28 23.94 36.69
C ASN A 917 -24.87 22.47 36.67
N LEU A 918 -23.66 22.19 37.13
CA LEU A 918 -23.06 20.86 37.11
C LEU A 918 -22.91 20.31 38.51
N SER A 919 -23.25 19.04 38.69
CA SER A 919 -22.75 18.30 39.85
C SER A 919 -21.22 18.21 39.80
N VAL A 920 -20.59 17.91 40.93
CA VAL A 920 -19.11 17.74 40.99
C VAL A 920 -18.63 16.71 39.96
N THR A 921 -19.38 15.63 39.76
CA THR A 921 -19.04 14.59 38.78
C THR A 921 -19.19 15.08 37.35
N GLU A 922 -20.26 15.83 37.04
CA GLU A 922 -20.47 16.38 35.71
C GLU A 922 -19.48 17.50 35.39
N GLN A 923 -19.08 18.30 36.38
CA GLN A 923 -18.03 19.30 36.21
C GLN A 923 -16.70 18.64 35.86
N LYS A 924 -16.34 17.55 36.57
CA LYS A 924 -15.14 16.77 36.23
C LYS A 924 -15.20 16.21 34.81
N LEU A 925 -16.33 15.67 34.38
CA LEU A 925 -16.51 15.19 33.01
C LEU A 925 -16.40 16.34 32.00
N LYS A 926 -17.00 17.50 32.28
CA LYS A 926 -16.89 18.68 31.43
C LYS A 926 -15.45 19.17 31.31
N ASP A 927 -14.69 19.21 32.40
CA ASP A 927 -13.29 19.66 32.39
C ASP A 927 -12.36 18.70 31.62
N LEU A 928 -12.76 17.42 31.50
CA LEU A 928 -12.01 16.40 30.75
C LEU A 928 -12.19 16.51 29.23
N HIS A 929 -13.32 17.06 28.77
CA HIS A 929 -13.60 17.33 27.37
C HIS A 929 -13.10 18.73 27.00
#